data_AF-A0AA88UUI0-F1
#
_entry.id   AF-A0AA88UUI0-F1
#
_cell.length_a   1.000
_cell.length_b   1.000
_cell.length_c   1.000
_cell.angle_alpha   90.00
_cell.angle_beta   90.00
_cell.angle_gamma   90.00
#
_symmetry.space_group_name_H-M   'P 1'
#
loop_
_entity.id
_entity.type
_entity.pdbx_description
1 polymer ?
#
loop_
_entity_poly.entity_id
_entity_poly.type
_entity_poly.pdbx_seq_one_letter_code
_entity_poly.pdbx_strand_id
1 'polypeptide(L)'
;TLTQQLTSSSSSNCCFQAMAYDGQFCSQYLALKPEETSLFDLVRVLWSGEIERISFLECTEPKNLRDLGPRWLIFISVVAQRLLLCMKRPLAFTGFIMETWLNLLASNDGLFRLLLHALQGKVVKPDKNSATYASVVGNLDRRVELDRSIKKGDSRYDASLSMMAAKLSYENEAFVQAIIRDHWKMEFLGFYNFWNDYQETFSTQAIMFRDTSTDSDLIVVAFRGTDPFTADDWCTDIDLSWYELEGWGKVHAGFMKALGLQKTKGWPKEIQQGPAQRPYAYYTLREKLRQILEKNESAKFILTGHSLGGALAILFGAVLAFHDEAEMLERLEGVYTFGQPRVGDERFGEFMKEKLREYDVRYFRYVYCNDMVPRLPYDDKTLFYKHFGPCLYYDSCYKGKELEEEPNKNYFSLLWLIPKNLNAVWELTRGFIIPFVKGAEYKEGWFLRLYRFIGIAIPGLPAHLPGEYVNITRLGTDPSSLHLEKPTSRGGMADNFELCSNLPGVETRRSKSARFEAVQLQTLPQQLTSSSSSNCCFQAMAYDGQFCSQYLVLKPEEASLLDLVRVLRSEEVGRVGFLECTEPKNLRDLGPRWLIFISVVVQRLLLCMKRPLAFMGFMMETWLNLLSSNDGLFRLLLHALQGRVVKPDKNSATYESVVGNLDRRVELDRSIKKGDSRYDASLSMMATKLSYENEAFVQAIIRDHWKMEFLGFYNFWNDYRETFSTQAIMFQDTSPDSDLIVVAFRGTEPFVADDWCTDIDLSWYEVEGWGYKVHDGFMKALGRQKTKGWPKEIQQGPAQRPYAYYTLREKLRQILKKNDRAKFILTGHSLGGALAILFGAVLAFHEEAQILERLEGVYTFGQPRVGDERFGEFMKEKLEEYDVRYFRYVYCNDIVPRLPYDDKSLLFKHFGPCLYYDSCYKGKKLEEEPNKNYFSLLWLIPKNLNAVWELTRGFIIPYVKGAEYKEGWFLRLYRFIGIAIPGLPAHSPGEYVNITRLGTDPSSLHLEKLTSRGGLKHD
;
A
#
# COMPACT_ATOMS: atom_id res chain seq x y z
N THR A 1 -35.36 -38.57 17.01
CA THR A 1 -34.52 -39.38 16.12
C THR A 1 -33.53 -38.46 15.45
N LEU A 2 -32.22 -38.73 15.53
CA LEU A 2 -31.14 -37.97 14.85
C LEU A 2 -31.26 -36.44 14.99
N THR A 3 -30.91 -35.86 16.15
CA THR A 3 -29.51 -35.52 16.46
C THR A 3 -28.59 -36.71 16.69
N GLN A 4 -27.49 -36.82 15.92
CA GLN A 4 -26.31 -37.60 16.31
C GLN A 4 -25.07 -37.27 15.47
N GLN A 5 -23.89 -37.49 16.07
CA GLN A 5 -22.61 -37.77 15.41
C GLN A 5 -22.09 -36.77 14.37
N LEU A 6 -21.78 -35.58 14.89
CA LEU A 6 -20.35 -35.31 15.07
C LEU A 6 -19.87 -36.02 16.36
N THR A 7 -18.95 -37.00 16.22
CA THR A 7 -17.80 -37.35 17.12
C THR A 7 -17.02 -38.54 16.57
N SER A 8 -15.85 -38.28 15.98
CA SER A 8 -14.70 -39.19 16.00
C SER A 8 -13.39 -38.46 15.71
N SER A 9 -12.33 -38.79 16.45
CA SER A 9 -11.01 -38.12 16.42
C SER A 9 -9.93 -38.95 15.70
N SER A 10 -9.05 -38.28 14.95
CA SER A 10 -7.59 -38.53 14.80
C SER A 10 -7.05 -37.66 13.65
N SER A 11 -6.16 -36.68 13.84
CA SER A 11 -4.77 -36.72 14.35
C SER A 11 -3.79 -37.45 13.42
N SER A 12 -3.22 -36.72 12.47
CA SER A 12 -2.02 -37.09 11.70
C SER A 12 -1.32 -35.83 11.20
N ASN A 13 -0.19 -35.47 11.80
CA ASN A 13 0.59 -34.29 11.40
C ASN A 13 1.37 -34.55 10.11
N CYS A 14 1.40 -33.56 9.20
CA CYS A 14 2.49 -33.39 8.24
C CYS A 14 2.71 -31.90 7.96
N CYS A 15 3.97 -31.48 7.97
CA CYS A 15 4.33 -30.07 7.78
C CYS A 15 4.43 -29.72 6.29
N PHE A 16 3.76 -28.65 5.91
CA PHE A 16 4.37 -27.60 5.09
C PHE A 16 4.49 -26.41 6.08
N GLN A 17 5.63 -25.89 6.55
CA GLN A 17 6.99 -25.74 6.01
C GLN A 17 7.07 -24.73 4.83
N ALA A 18 7.88 -23.64 4.89
CA ALA A 18 8.03 -22.61 3.82
C ALA A 18 9.48 -22.39 3.24
N MET A 19 9.63 -22.12 1.93
CA MET A 19 10.88 -21.78 1.17
C MET A 19 10.71 -20.55 0.25
N ALA A 20 11.84 -20.04 -0.29
CA ALA A 20 11.92 -18.96 -1.28
C ALA A 20 12.55 -19.43 -2.62
N TYR A 21 11.98 -19.08 -3.77
CA TYR A 21 12.22 -19.78 -5.04
C TYR A 21 13.09 -19.07 -6.10
N ASP A 22 13.17 -17.73 -6.11
CA ASP A 22 13.66 -16.94 -7.26
C ASP A 22 15.11 -17.25 -7.72
N GLY A 23 15.94 -17.81 -6.84
CA GLY A 23 17.35 -18.10 -7.08
C GLY A 23 17.68 -19.27 -8.03
N GLN A 24 16.81 -19.61 -8.98
CA GLN A 24 17.05 -20.70 -9.96
C GLN A 24 17.23 -20.22 -11.42
N PHE A 25 16.78 -19.01 -11.80
CA PHE A 25 16.84 -18.54 -13.20
C PHE A 25 17.93 -17.49 -13.47
N CYS A 26 18.37 -16.74 -12.45
CA CYS A 26 19.18 -15.53 -12.63
C CYS A 26 20.36 -15.49 -11.64
N SER A 27 21.56 -15.15 -12.13
CA SER A 27 22.81 -15.18 -11.37
C SER A 27 23.08 -13.90 -10.58
N GLN A 28 22.69 -12.73 -11.11
CA GLN A 28 22.72 -11.44 -10.42
C GLN A 28 21.33 -10.79 -10.45
N TYR A 29 20.73 -10.55 -9.29
CA TYR A 29 19.48 -9.80 -9.18
C TYR A 29 19.41 -8.92 -7.95
N LEU A 30 18.43 -8.01 -8.00
CA LEU A 30 17.84 -7.26 -6.91
C LEU A 30 16.33 -7.43 -7.06
N ALA A 31 15.73 -8.43 -6.41
CA ALA A 31 14.29 -8.48 -6.31
C ALA A 31 13.88 -7.72 -5.05
N LEU A 32 13.31 -6.52 -5.23
CA LEU A 32 12.32 -6.04 -4.28
C LEU A 32 11.13 -6.97 -4.42
N LYS A 33 10.97 -7.84 -3.45
CA LYS A 33 9.75 -8.57 -3.22
C LYS A 33 8.97 -7.79 -2.21
N PRO A 34 8.20 -6.78 -2.63
CA PRO A 34 7.52 -5.95 -1.67
C PRO A 34 6.64 -6.78 -0.76
N GLU A 35 6.02 -7.86 -1.26
CA GLU A 35 5.20 -8.77 -0.48
C GLU A 35 5.93 -9.39 0.74
N GLU A 36 7.26 -9.38 0.78
CA GLU A 36 8.08 -10.19 1.68
C GLU A 36 8.72 -9.47 2.91
N THR A 37 8.48 -8.16 3.08
CA THR A 37 9.05 -7.15 4.02
C THR A 37 8.81 -7.25 5.56
N SER A 38 9.82 -6.91 6.41
CA SER A 38 9.86 -6.86 7.93
C SER A 38 10.34 -5.53 8.67
N LEU A 39 10.37 -5.49 10.04
CA LEU A 39 10.31 -4.36 11.04
C LEU A 39 11.50 -3.42 11.00
N PHE A 40 12.45 -3.75 11.86
CA PHE A 40 13.43 -4.70 11.36
C PHE A 40 13.81 -4.51 9.89
N ASP A 41 13.56 -5.39 8.91
CA ASP A 41 14.09 -5.25 7.53
C ASP A 41 14.02 -3.83 6.99
N LEU A 42 12.91 -3.16 7.24
CA LEU A 42 12.71 -1.76 6.95
C LEU A 42 13.69 -0.88 7.72
N VAL A 43 13.54 -0.65 9.04
CA VAL A 43 14.45 0.24 9.81
C VAL A 43 15.93 -0.20 9.77
N ARG A 44 16.19 -1.49 9.53
CA ARG A 44 17.48 -2.12 9.21
C ARG A 44 18.07 -1.58 7.90
N VAL A 45 17.30 -1.37 6.84
CA VAL A 45 17.79 -0.69 5.62
C VAL A 45 18.41 0.68 5.95
N LEU A 46 18.07 1.38 7.04
CA LEU A 46 18.68 2.68 7.35
C LEU A 46 19.89 2.63 8.27
N TRP A 47 19.74 1.89 9.36
CA TRP A 47 20.70 1.91 10.44
C TRP A 47 21.66 0.70 10.38
N SER A 48 21.55 -0.16 9.35
CA SER A 48 22.49 -1.24 9.04
C SER A 48 23.03 -1.18 7.60
N GLY A 49 24.28 -1.62 7.44
CA GLY A 49 24.91 -1.93 6.16
C GLY A 49 24.94 -3.44 5.81
N GLU A 50 24.26 -4.27 6.60
CA GLU A 50 24.08 -5.71 6.35
C GLU A 50 22.81 -5.97 5.55
N ILE A 51 22.95 -5.94 4.22
CA ILE A 51 21.83 -5.87 3.27
C ILE A 51 21.36 -7.27 2.85
N GLU A 52 22.22 -8.28 3.01
CA GLU A 52 21.96 -9.73 2.84
C GLU A 52 20.88 -10.29 3.77
N ARG A 53 20.53 -9.56 4.84
CA ARG A 53 19.67 -10.01 5.94
C ARG A 53 18.29 -9.34 5.90
N ILE A 54 17.82 -8.94 4.72
CA ILE A 54 16.66 -8.06 4.55
C ILE A 54 15.66 -8.81 3.67
N SER A 55 14.58 -9.36 4.25
CA SER A 55 13.82 -10.46 3.63
C SER A 55 12.88 -10.07 2.47
N PHE A 56 12.70 -8.77 2.19
CA PHE A 56 12.10 -8.29 0.94
C PHE A 56 13.11 -8.04 -0.18
N LEU A 57 14.41 -8.16 0.12
CA LEU A 57 15.50 -7.61 -0.66
C LEU A 57 16.43 -8.75 -1.06
N GLU A 58 15.95 -9.66 -1.92
CA GLU A 58 16.81 -10.71 -2.47
C GLU A 58 17.82 -10.04 -3.43
N CYS A 59 19.01 -9.75 -2.90
CA CYS A 59 20.09 -9.05 -3.59
C CYS A 59 21.36 -9.90 -3.63
N THR A 60 21.98 -9.93 -4.80
CA THR A 60 23.22 -10.67 -5.09
C THR A 60 24.49 -9.85 -4.88
N GLU A 61 24.44 -8.52 -5.02
CA GLU A 61 25.56 -7.59 -4.78
C GLU A 61 25.26 -6.59 -3.63
N PRO A 62 25.15 -7.06 -2.38
CA PRO A 62 24.74 -6.26 -1.22
C PRO A 62 25.73 -5.15 -0.82
N LYS A 63 26.97 -5.17 -1.36
CA LYS A 63 28.01 -4.18 -1.05
C LYS A 63 27.70 -2.81 -1.65
N ASN A 64 27.08 -2.77 -2.82
CA ASN A 64 26.84 -1.55 -3.61
C ASN A 64 25.73 -0.66 -3.03
N LEU A 65 24.95 -1.20 -2.08
CA LEU A 65 23.81 -0.52 -1.47
C LEU A 65 24.13 0.04 -0.08
N ARG A 66 25.39 0.01 0.39
CA ARG A 66 25.76 0.35 1.78
C ARG A 66 25.62 1.83 2.17
N ASP A 67 25.54 2.75 1.22
CA ASP A 67 25.39 4.17 1.52
C ASP A 67 23.96 4.55 1.94
N LEU A 68 23.82 5.64 2.70
CA LEU A 68 22.51 6.07 3.19
C LEU A 68 21.59 6.57 2.06
N GLY A 69 22.13 6.99 0.91
CA GLY A 69 21.40 7.44 -0.28
C GLY A 69 20.61 6.33 -0.99
N PRO A 70 21.26 5.28 -1.53
CA PRO A 70 20.54 4.13 -2.09
C PRO A 70 19.63 3.46 -1.07
N ARG A 71 19.97 3.52 0.21
CA ARG A 71 19.08 3.06 1.29
C ARG A 71 17.91 4.01 1.54
N TRP A 72 18.06 5.34 1.43
CA TRP A 72 16.94 6.30 1.28
C TRP A 72 16.06 5.83 0.13
N LEU A 73 16.64 5.47 -1.03
CA LEU A 73 15.96 5.14 -2.29
C LEU A 73 15.23 3.77 -2.32
N ILE A 74 15.79 2.71 -1.73
CA ILE A 74 15.11 1.41 -1.53
C ILE A 74 14.12 1.52 -0.36
N PHE A 75 14.52 2.20 0.72
CA PHE A 75 13.59 2.71 1.71
C PHE A 75 12.72 3.83 1.10
N ILE A 76 12.79 4.14 -0.21
CA ILE A 76 11.90 5.06 -0.96
C ILE A 76 10.95 4.31 -1.90
N SER A 77 11.26 3.06 -2.24
CA SER A 77 10.40 2.16 -3.02
C SER A 77 9.72 1.08 -2.18
N VAL A 78 10.17 0.71 -0.98
CA VAL A 78 9.62 -0.53 -0.35
C VAL A 78 8.41 -0.33 0.55
N VAL A 79 8.31 0.69 1.41
CA VAL A 79 6.96 1.15 1.80
C VAL A 79 6.26 1.74 0.61
N ALA A 80 6.97 2.14 -0.47
CA ALA A 80 6.27 2.50 -1.70
C ALA A 80 5.56 1.28 -2.18
N GLN A 81 6.10 0.09 -2.17
CA GLN A 81 5.36 -1.13 -2.43
C GLN A 81 4.83 -1.78 -1.13
N ARG A 82 4.65 -1.02 -0.05
CA ARG A 82 3.99 -1.49 1.19
C ARG A 82 3.07 -0.45 1.77
N LEU A 83 2.59 0.48 0.95
CA LEU A 83 1.40 1.29 1.19
C LEU A 83 0.43 1.59 0.05
N LEU A 84 0.58 1.30 -1.26
CA LEU A 84 1.69 0.74 -2.04
C LEU A 84 1.65 -0.80 -1.97
N LEU A 85 1.19 -1.39 -0.86
CA LEU A 85 0.41 -2.61 -0.94
C LEU A 85 -0.75 -2.72 0.15
N CYS A 86 -1.18 -1.67 0.91
CA CYS A 86 -2.23 -1.79 1.99
C CYS A 86 -3.68 -1.26 1.81
N MET A 87 -3.87 -0.10 1.20
CA MET A 87 -5.13 0.66 1.18
C MET A 87 -5.96 0.63 -0.15
N LYS A 88 -5.99 -0.46 -0.95
CA LYS A 88 -6.27 -0.46 -2.43
C LYS A 88 -7.71 -0.73 -2.80
N ARG A 89 -8.31 -1.67 -2.09
CA ARG A 89 -9.72 -2.03 -2.26
C ARG A 89 -10.73 -0.83 -2.34
N PRO A 90 -10.42 0.40 -1.87
CA PRO A 90 -11.25 1.62 -1.93
C PRO A 90 -11.23 2.55 -3.16
N LEU A 91 -10.13 3.09 -3.66
CA LEU A 91 -10.14 4.09 -4.75
C LEU A 91 -9.96 3.50 -6.14
N ALA A 92 -9.52 2.25 -6.23
CA ALA A 92 -10.14 1.37 -7.19
C ALA A 92 -11.56 1.00 -6.75
N PHE A 93 -12.24 1.84 -6.03
CA PHE A 93 -13.67 1.82 -5.90
C PHE A 93 -14.12 3.28 -6.16
N THR A 94 -13.41 4.35 -5.73
CA THR A 94 -13.67 5.76 -6.14
C THR A 94 -13.68 5.94 -7.65
N GLY A 95 -12.69 5.46 -8.40
CA GLY A 95 -12.69 5.45 -9.88
C GLY A 95 -14.00 4.96 -10.48
N PHE A 96 -14.43 3.70 -10.35
CA PHE A 96 -15.79 3.22 -10.69
C PHE A 96 -16.90 4.18 -10.24
N ILE A 97 -16.84 4.82 -9.06
CA ILE A 97 -17.85 5.86 -8.75
C ILE A 97 -17.66 7.11 -9.60
N MET A 98 -16.44 7.55 -9.80
CA MET A 98 -16.02 8.70 -10.58
C MET A 98 -16.32 8.45 -12.05
N GLU A 99 -15.83 7.38 -12.70
CA GLU A 99 -16.28 6.84 -13.98
C GLU A 99 -17.80 6.69 -14.09
N THR A 100 -18.48 6.04 -13.15
CA THR A 100 -19.93 5.83 -13.26
C THR A 100 -20.67 7.16 -13.11
N TRP A 101 -20.16 8.09 -12.31
CA TRP A 101 -20.67 9.45 -12.17
C TRP A 101 -20.36 10.34 -13.38
N LEU A 102 -19.14 10.26 -13.92
CA LEU A 102 -18.66 10.98 -15.09
C LEU A 102 -19.37 10.51 -16.35
N ASN A 103 -19.58 9.20 -16.51
CA ASN A 103 -20.40 8.65 -17.58
C ASN A 103 -21.89 8.87 -17.34
N LEU A 104 -22.41 8.86 -16.09
CA LEU A 104 -23.80 9.23 -15.82
C LEU A 104 -24.06 10.71 -16.16
N LEU A 105 -23.09 11.58 -15.89
CA LEU A 105 -23.09 12.97 -16.33
C LEU A 105 -22.99 13.06 -17.85
N ALA A 106 -22.07 12.33 -18.50
CA ALA A 106 -21.88 12.37 -19.95
C ALA A 106 -23.11 11.86 -20.73
N SER A 107 -23.68 10.71 -20.34
CA SER A 107 -24.90 10.14 -20.92
C SER A 107 -26.16 11.00 -20.68
N ASN A 108 -26.09 12.06 -19.86
CA ASN A 108 -27.19 12.98 -19.60
C ASN A 108 -26.76 14.46 -19.77
N ASP A 109 -25.82 14.75 -20.67
CA ASP A 109 -25.42 16.11 -21.07
C ASP A 109 -24.99 17.04 -19.91
N GLY A 110 -24.40 16.48 -18.86
CA GLY A 110 -23.92 17.18 -17.67
C GLY A 110 -24.96 17.38 -16.57
N LEU A 111 -24.53 17.93 -15.44
CA LEU A 111 -25.28 17.91 -14.17
C LEU A 111 -26.68 18.54 -14.27
N PHE A 112 -26.83 19.64 -15.00
CA PHE A 112 -28.12 20.32 -15.15
C PHE A 112 -29.14 19.48 -15.94
N ARG A 113 -28.72 18.86 -17.06
CA ARG A 113 -29.61 17.96 -17.82
C ARG A 113 -29.81 16.63 -17.12
N LEU A 114 -28.83 16.10 -16.38
CA LEU A 114 -29.03 14.95 -15.49
C LEU A 114 -30.13 15.22 -14.44
N LEU A 115 -30.14 16.40 -13.81
CA LEU A 115 -31.20 16.80 -12.88
C LEU A 115 -32.56 16.99 -13.59
N LEU A 116 -32.57 17.61 -14.78
CA LEU A 116 -33.80 17.76 -15.57
C LEU A 116 -34.35 16.41 -16.05
N HIS A 117 -33.49 15.48 -16.48
CA HIS A 117 -33.84 14.11 -16.85
C HIS A 117 -34.31 13.33 -15.63
N ALA A 118 -33.74 13.55 -14.44
CA ALA A 118 -34.24 12.95 -13.19
C ALA A 118 -35.66 13.41 -12.85
N LEU A 119 -35.95 14.71 -12.98
CA LEU A 119 -37.31 15.27 -12.81
C LEU A 119 -38.29 14.79 -13.89
N GLN A 120 -37.81 14.49 -15.10
CA GLN A 120 -38.63 13.98 -16.22
C GLN A 120 -38.70 12.44 -16.31
N GLY A 121 -38.01 11.70 -15.44
CA GLY A 121 -37.92 10.22 -15.50
C GLY A 121 -37.08 9.65 -16.66
N LYS A 122 -36.26 10.48 -17.33
CA LYS A 122 -35.52 10.15 -18.57
C LYS A 122 -34.01 9.94 -18.36
N VAL A 123 -33.58 9.53 -17.16
CA VAL A 123 -32.14 9.36 -16.87
C VAL A 123 -31.57 8.16 -17.63
N VAL A 124 -30.66 8.45 -18.56
CA VAL A 124 -29.88 7.43 -19.27
C VAL A 124 -28.86 6.85 -18.29
N LYS A 125 -28.85 5.53 -18.12
CA LYS A 125 -27.83 4.84 -17.30
C LYS A 125 -26.65 4.44 -18.19
N PRO A 126 -25.41 4.73 -17.81
CA PRO A 126 -24.24 4.34 -18.59
C PRO A 126 -23.96 2.84 -18.42
N ASP A 127 -23.86 2.11 -19.52
CA ASP A 127 -23.47 0.69 -19.53
C ASP A 127 -21.96 0.54 -19.76
N LYS A 128 -21.28 -0.13 -18.81
CA LYS A 128 -19.82 -0.36 -18.82
C LYS A 128 -19.32 -1.17 -20.01
N ASN A 129 -20.18 -1.97 -20.64
CA ASN A 129 -19.85 -2.78 -21.81
C ASN A 129 -20.30 -2.11 -23.13
N SER A 130 -20.67 -0.83 -23.09
CA SER A 130 -21.10 -0.08 -24.28
C SER A 130 -19.99 0.79 -24.85
N ALA A 131 -20.10 1.04 -26.17
CA ALA A 131 -19.25 1.96 -26.91
C ALA A 131 -19.34 3.45 -26.47
N THR A 132 -20.18 3.78 -25.48
CA THR A 132 -20.33 5.16 -24.96
C THR A 132 -19.63 5.37 -23.62
N TYR A 133 -19.23 4.29 -22.94
CA TYR A 133 -18.64 4.34 -21.60
C TYR A 133 -17.13 4.50 -21.69
N ALA A 134 -16.63 5.64 -21.22
CA ALA A 134 -15.20 5.92 -21.16
C ALA A 134 -14.61 5.63 -19.77
N SER A 135 -13.35 5.22 -19.72
CA SER A 135 -12.53 5.10 -18.52
C SER A 135 -12.35 6.45 -17.79
N VAL A 136 -11.64 6.47 -16.66
CA VAL A 136 -11.18 7.74 -16.08
C VAL A 136 -10.35 8.54 -17.08
N VAL A 137 -9.47 7.89 -17.85
CA VAL A 137 -8.57 8.52 -18.81
C VAL A 137 -9.34 9.13 -19.98
N GLY A 138 -10.29 8.39 -20.57
CA GLY A 138 -11.19 8.90 -21.61
C GLY A 138 -12.17 9.97 -21.11
N ASN A 139 -12.39 10.09 -19.80
CA ASN A 139 -13.12 11.22 -19.21
C ASN A 139 -12.25 12.46 -18.94
N LEU A 140 -10.93 12.31 -18.77
CA LEU A 140 -9.99 13.43 -18.70
C LEU A 140 -9.76 14.04 -20.10
N ASP A 141 -9.71 13.21 -21.13
CA ASP A 141 -9.70 13.66 -22.54
C ASP A 141 -10.62 12.79 -23.41
N ARG A 142 -11.80 13.33 -23.78
CA ARG A 142 -12.82 12.65 -24.60
C ARG A 142 -12.51 12.58 -26.11
N ARG A 143 -11.36 13.11 -26.59
CA ARG A 143 -11.01 13.07 -28.04
C ARG A 143 -10.66 11.66 -28.52
N VAL A 144 -11.37 11.16 -29.53
CA VAL A 144 -11.13 9.83 -30.15
C VAL A 144 -10.70 9.90 -31.63
N GLU A 145 -10.97 11.02 -32.31
CA GLU A 145 -10.61 11.23 -33.72
C GLU A 145 -9.09 11.30 -33.92
N LEU A 146 -8.55 10.62 -34.94
CA LEU A 146 -7.20 10.88 -35.44
C LEU A 146 -7.12 12.31 -36.02
N ASP A 147 -5.92 12.90 -36.03
CA ASP A 147 -5.78 14.27 -36.52
C ASP A 147 -5.82 14.34 -38.05
N ARG A 148 -6.78 15.09 -38.60
CA ARG A 148 -7.00 15.18 -40.05
C ARG A 148 -5.87 15.89 -40.81
N SER A 149 -4.98 16.58 -40.09
CA SER A 149 -3.78 17.18 -40.68
C SER A 149 -2.62 16.19 -40.84
N ILE A 150 -2.55 15.16 -39.98
CA ILE A 150 -1.47 14.16 -39.96
C ILE A 150 -1.90 12.97 -40.82
N LYS A 151 -1.44 12.94 -42.07
CA LYS A 151 -1.79 11.92 -43.06
C LYS A 151 -0.79 10.76 -43.07
N LYS A 152 -1.17 9.62 -43.62
CA LYS A 152 -0.26 8.48 -43.84
C LYS A 152 0.89 8.93 -44.74
N GLY A 153 2.13 8.65 -44.33
CA GLY A 153 3.35 9.20 -44.94
C GLY A 153 3.86 10.52 -44.31
N ASP A 154 3.15 11.13 -43.37
CA ASP A 154 3.70 12.16 -42.47
C ASP A 154 4.62 11.50 -41.44
N SER A 155 5.78 12.11 -41.12
CA SER A 155 6.73 11.61 -40.11
C SER A 155 6.08 11.37 -38.74
N ARG A 156 4.98 12.06 -38.46
CA ARG A 156 4.25 12.03 -37.19
C ARG A 156 3.03 11.09 -37.23
N TYR A 157 2.70 10.45 -38.36
CA TYR A 157 1.54 9.56 -38.44
C TYR A 157 1.65 8.40 -37.47
N ASP A 158 2.75 7.65 -37.54
CA ASP A 158 3.00 6.49 -36.69
C ASP A 158 2.93 6.88 -35.20
N ALA A 159 3.54 8.00 -34.82
CA ALA A 159 3.53 8.52 -33.45
C ALA A 159 2.14 8.99 -32.99
N SER A 160 1.39 9.68 -33.85
CA SER A 160 0.01 10.12 -33.56
C SER A 160 -0.94 8.92 -33.43
N LEU A 161 -0.85 7.94 -34.33
CA LEU A 161 -1.62 6.69 -34.25
C LEU A 161 -1.22 5.91 -33.00
N SER A 162 0.07 5.78 -32.72
CA SER A 162 0.61 5.08 -31.56
C SER A 162 0.14 5.69 -30.25
N MET A 163 0.11 7.03 -30.13
CA MET A 163 -0.41 7.68 -28.94
C MET A 163 -1.93 7.55 -28.83
N MET A 164 -2.67 7.68 -29.92
CA MET A 164 -4.13 7.49 -29.90
C MET A 164 -4.49 6.05 -29.56
N ALA A 165 -3.73 5.06 -30.01
CA ALA A 165 -3.87 3.64 -29.65
C ALA A 165 -3.47 3.37 -28.19
N ALA A 166 -2.36 3.92 -27.72
CA ALA A 166 -1.94 3.87 -26.32
C ALA A 166 -3.00 4.48 -25.39
N LYS A 167 -3.63 5.60 -25.79
CA LYS A 167 -4.77 6.19 -25.08
C LYS A 167 -6.03 5.31 -25.15
N LEU A 168 -6.34 4.74 -26.32
CA LEU A 168 -7.53 3.90 -26.52
C LEU A 168 -7.44 2.57 -25.75
N SER A 169 -6.23 2.06 -25.51
CA SER A 169 -6.01 0.81 -24.75
C SER A 169 -6.47 0.85 -23.28
N TYR A 170 -6.81 2.03 -22.75
CA TYR A 170 -7.46 2.21 -21.44
C TYR A 170 -8.97 1.92 -21.44
N GLU A 171 -9.59 1.78 -22.62
CA GLU A 171 -11.04 1.73 -22.78
C GLU A 171 -11.59 0.29 -22.85
N ASN A 172 -12.91 0.14 -22.67
CA ASN A 172 -13.56 -1.18 -22.72
C ASN A 172 -13.61 -1.75 -24.15
N GLU A 173 -13.66 -3.09 -24.31
CA GLU A 173 -13.63 -3.74 -25.63
C GLU A 173 -14.65 -3.19 -26.64
N ALA A 174 -15.90 -2.92 -26.24
CA ALA A 174 -16.91 -2.38 -27.15
C ALA A 174 -16.62 -0.93 -27.57
N PHE A 175 -16.03 -0.12 -26.69
CA PHE A 175 -15.54 1.22 -27.02
C PHE A 175 -14.34 1.15 -27.95
N VAL A 176 -13.34 0.31 -27.63
CA VAL A 176 -12.17 0.04 -28.48
C VAL A 176 -12.59 -0.40 -29.88
N GLN A 177 -13.47 -1.40 -29.96
CA GLN A 177 -13.97 -1.96 -31.21
C GLN A 177 -14.75 -0.94 -32.05
N ALA A 178 -15.60 -0.12 -31.42
CA ALA A 178 -16.34 0.95 -32.09
C ALA A 178 -15.41 2.08 -32.59
N ILE A 179 -14.43 2.53 -31.79
CA ILE A 179 -13.49 3.56 -32.26
C ILE A 179 -12.65 3.02 -33.44
N ILE A 180 -12.13 1.79 -33.34
CA ILE A 180 -11.31 1.20 -34.41
C ILE A 180 -12.11 0.98 -35.70
N ARG A 181 -13.32 0.41 -35.63
CA ARG A 181 -14.15 0.10 -36.81
C ARG A 181 -14.93 1.29 -37.33
N ASP A 182 -15.55 2.08 -36.45
CA ASP A 182 -16.50 3.13 -36.85
C ASP A 182 -15.86 4.51 -36.99
N HIS A 183 -14.81 4.83 -36.23
CA HIS A 183 -14.11 6.11 -36.35
C HIS A 183 -12.82 6.00 -37.19
N TRP A 184 -11.94 5.05 -36.90
CA TRP A 184 -10.63 4.93 -37.57
C TRP A 184 -10.68 4.10 -38.86
N LYS A 185 -11.74 3.32 -39.08
CA LYS A 185 -11.97 2.45 -40.25
C LYS A 185 -10.90 1.37 -40.44
N MET A 186 -10.48 0.76 -39.34
CA MET A 186 -9.45 -0.27 -39.27
C MET A 186 -10.03 -1.62 -38.80
N GLU A 187 -9.30 -2.72 -39.00
CA GLU A 187 -9.73 -4.05 -38.56
C GLU A 187 -9.31 -4.31 -37.11
N PHE A 188 -10.29 -4.34 -36.21
CA PHE A 188 -10.12 -4.83 -34.84
C PHE A 188 -9.88 -6.35 -34.83
N LEU A 189 -8.68 -6.77 -34.40
CA LEU A 189 -8.23 -8.18 -34.34
C LEU A 189 -8.45 -8.80 -32.96
N GLY A 190 -8.35 -8.02 -31.88
CA GLY A 190 -8.72 -8.46 -30.54
C GLY A 190 -8.42 -7.47 -29.41
N PHE A 191 -9.20 -7.58 -28.34
CA PHE A 191 -8.91 -7.01 -27.03
C PHE A 191 -8.47 -8.15 -26.12
N TYR A 192 -7.27 -8.06 -25.57
CA TYR A 192 -6.68 -9.16 -24.81
C TYR A 192 -6.43 -8.80 -23.34
N ASN A 193 -6.75 -9.75 -22.47
CA ASN A 193 -6.43 -9.73 -21.04
C ASN A 193 -5.45 -10.87 -20.78
N PHE A 194 -4.29 -10.57 -20.20
CA PHE A 194 -3.22 -11.55 -20.04
C PHE A 194 -2.85 -11.79 -18.58
N TRP A 195 -2.65 -13.06 -18.29
CA TRP A 195 -2.20 -13.56 -17.01
C TRP A 195 -0.73 -13.22 -16.76
N ASN A 196 -0.46 -12.68 -15.56
CA ASN A 196 0.88 -12.51 -15.00
C ASN A 196 1.10 -13.64 -13.98
N ASP A 197 2.13 -14.48 -14.19
CA ASP A 197 2.38 -15.64 -13.30
C ASP A 197 2.69 -15.23 -11.86
N TYR A 198 3.41 -14.11 -11.68
CA TYR A 198 3.87 -13.62 -10.38
C TYR A 198 2.76 -12.94 -9.57
N GLN A 199 1.85 -12.22 -10.24
CA GLN A 199 0.67 -11.60 -9.61
C GLN A 199 -0.53 -12.54 -9.51
N GLU A 200 -0.55 -13.64 -10.28
CA GLU A 200 -1.67 -14.57 -10.41
C GLU A 200 -3.00 -13.88 -10.75
N THR A 201 -2.95 -13.02 -11.76
CA THR A 201 -4.12 -12.29 -12.23
C THR A 201 -3.99 -11.83 -13.67
N PHE A 202 -5.11 -11.40 -14.26
CA PHE A 202 -5.16 -10.75 -15.57
C PHE A 202 -4.88 -9.26 -15.43
N SER A 203 -3.60 -8.87 -15.41
CA SER A 203 -3.17 -7.47 -15.21
C SER A 203 -2.73 -6.76 -16.48
N THR A 204 -2.06 -7.45 -17.40
CA THR A 204 -1.62 -6.84 -18.67
C THR A 204 -2.75 -6.88 -19.69
N GLN A 205 -3.11 -5.72 -20.23
CA GLN A 205 -4.03 -5.60 -21.35
C GLN A 205 -3.29 -5.07 -22.58
N ALA A 206 -3.67 -5.58 -23.75
CA ALA A 206 -3.28 -5.00 -25.02
C ALA A 206 -4.43 -5.06 -26.02
N ILE A 207 -4.50 -4.06 -26.88
CA ILE A 207 -5.38 -4.04 -28.05
C ILE A 207 -4.55 -4.33 -29.30
N MET A 208 -5.08 -5.18 -30.18
CA MET A 208 -4.46 -5.51 -31.46
C MET A 208 -5.43 -5.17 -32.59
N PHE A 209 -4.95 -4.43 -33.60
CA PHE A 209 -5.70 -4.11 -34.80
C PHE A 209 -4.78 -3.98 -36.02
N ARG A 210 -5.33 -4.17 -37.21
CA ARG A 210 -4.66 -3.97 -38.49
C ARG A 210 -5.14 -2.66 -39.12
N ASP A 211 -4.19 -1.80 -39.54
CA ASP A 211 -4.50 -0.70 -40.44
C ASP A 211 -4.65 -1.24 -41.87
N THR A 212 -5.89 -1.52 -42.27
CA THR A 212 -6.26 -2.13 -43.56
C THR A 212 -6.18 -1.15 -44.75
N SER A 213 -5.25 -0.19 -44.72
CA SER A 213 -5.13 0.85 -45.75
C SER A 213 -3.69 1.28 -46.06
N THR A 214 -2.73 0.45 -45.66
CA THR A 214 -1.34 0.46 -46.14
C THR A 214 -1.11 -0.76 -47.02
N ASP A 215 -0.32 -0.65 -48.10
CA ASP A 215 -0.08 -1.77 -49.03
C ASP A 215 0.67 -2.95 -48.37
N SER A 216 1.44 -2.66 -47.32
CA SER A 216 1.90 -3.64 -46.33
C SER A 216 0.95 -3.66 -45.13
N ASP A 217 0.43 -4.84 -44.76
CA ASP A 217 -0.41 -5.04 -43.57
C ASP A 217 0.30 -4.52 -42.30
N LEU A 218 -0.12 -3.38 -41.75
CA LEU A 218 0.45 -2.85 -40.50
C LEU A 218 -0.39 -3.27 -39.29
N ILE A 219 0.18 -4.11 -38.42
CA ILE A 219 -0.42 -4.52 -37.15
C ILE A 219 0.04 -3.58 -36.04
N VAL A 220 -0.91 -2.97 -35.32
CA VAL A 220 -0.63 -2.15 -34.14
C VAL A 220 -0.91 -2.98 -32.89
N VAL A 221 0.10 -3.13 -32.02
CA VAL A 221 -0.05 -3.70 -30.68
C VAL A 221 0.14 -2.59 -29.66
N ALA A 222 -0.96 -2.16 -29.04
CA ALA A 222 -0.94 -1.11 -28.03
C ALA A 222 -1.19 -1.69 -26.64
N PHE A 223 -0.16 -1.63 -25.78
CA PHE A 223 -0.23 -2.06 -24.38
C PHE A 223 -0.86 -0.96 -23.52
N ARG A 224 -1.77 -1.36 -22.62
CA ARG A 224 -2.37 -0.47 -21.64
C ARG A 224 -1.31 0.07 -20.67
N GLY A 225 -1.34 1.39 -20.50
CA GLY A 225 -0.52 2.07 -19.51
C GLY A 225 -1.15 2.09 -18.13
N THR A 226 -0.41 2.62 -17.17
CA THR A 226 -0.90 2.81 -15.81
C THR A 226 -2.16 3.63 -15.79
N ASP A 227 -3.24 2.97 -15.38
CA ASP A 227 -4.51 3.61 -15.14
C ASP A 227 -4.39 4.31 -13.78
N PRO A 228 -4.76 5.60 -13.65
CA PRO A 228 -4.66 6.31 -12.36
C PRO A 228 -5.52 5.65 -11.26
N PHE A 229 -6.33 4.68 -11.68
CA PHE A 229 -7.36 3.93 -11.03
C PHE A 229 -7.22 2.40 -11.32
N THR A 230 -6.09 1.88 -11.86
CA THR A 230 -5.67 0.45 -11.69
C THR A 230 -4.27 0.37 -11.06
N ALA A 231 -4.08 -0.55 -10.12
CA ALA A 231 -2.94 -0.52 -9.23
C ALA A 231 -1.76 -1.36 -9.63
N ASP A 232 -2.04 -2.55 -10.17
CA ASP A 232 -1.04 -3.55 -10.54
C ASP A 232 0.04 -2.91 -11.42
N ASP A 233 -0.43 -1.96 -12.23
CA ASP A 233 0.23 -0.89 -12.92
C ASP A 233 1.10 0.03 -12.01
N TRP A 234 0.51 0.89 -11.17
CA TRP A 234 1.23 1.87 -10.33
C TRP A 234 2.37 1.29 -9.48
N CYS A 235 2.26 0.04 -9.00
CA CYS A 235 3.33 -0.59 -8.22
C CYS A 235 4.44 -1.12 -9.12
N THR A 236 4.08 -1.52 -10.34
CA THR A 236 5.03 -1.88 -11.39
C THR A 236 5.79 -0.65 -11.90
N ASP A 237 5.24 0.57 -11.84
CA ASP A 237 5.96 1.80 -12.23
C ASP A 237 7.05 2.26 -11.24
N ILE A 238 6.91 1.92 -9.97
CA ILE A 238 7.73 2.46 -8.88
C ILE A 238 8.61 1.41 -8.19
N ASP A 239 8.55 0.17 -8.69
CA ASP A 239 9.47 -0.89 -8.34
C ASP A 239 10.90 -0.51 -8.77
N LEU A 240 11.88 -0.99 -8.01
CA LEU A 240 13.32 -0.82 -8.27
C LEU A 240 13.99 -2.19 -8.43
N SER A 241 13.19 -3.22 -8.69
CA SER A 241 13.70 -4.57 -8.90
C SER A 241 14.31 -4.72 -10.26
N TRP A 242 15.43 -5.44 -10.33
CA TRP A 242 16.01 -5.90 -11.59
C TRP A 242 16.48 -7.34 -11.50
N TYR A 243 16.34 -8.04 -12.62
CA TYR A 243 17.13 -9.23 -12.90
C TYR A 243 18.25 -8.79 -13.86
N GLU A 244 19.51 -9.13 -13.57
CA GLU A 244 20.60 -9.04 -14.56
C GLU A 244 20.53 -10.32 -15.39
N LEU A 245 20.43 -10.16 -16.70
CA LEU A 245 20.30 -11.29 -17.61
C LEU A 245 21.50 -11.27 -18.57
N GLU A 246 22.03 -12.45 -18.84
CA GLU A 246 23.37 -12.62 -19.39
C GLU A 246 23.45 -12.06 -20.82
N GLY A 247 24.31 -11.06 -21.03
CA GLY A 247 24.47 -10.33 -22.30
C GLY A 247 23.60 -9.08 -22.48
N TRP A 248 22.61 -8.80 -21.62
CA TRP A 248 21.68 -7.67 -21.78
C TRP A 248 21.44 -6.80 -20.54
N GLY A 249 22.27 -6.96 -19.51
CA GLY A 249 22.30 -6.02 -18.37
C GLY A 249 21.10 -6.14 -17.43
N LYS A 250 20.82 -5.07 -16.68
CA LYS A 250 19.88 -5.07 -15.55
C LYS A 250 18.54 -4.53 -16.01
N VAL A 251 17.53 -5.38 -16.05
CA VAL A 251 16.22 -5.07 -16.64
C VAL A 251 15.14 -5.08 -15.56
N HIS A 252 14.22 -4.13 -15.62
CA HIS A 252 13.21 -3.91 -14.58
C HIS A 252 12.26 -5.11 -14.44
N ALA A 253 12.25 -5.72 -13.24
CA ALA A 253 11.60 -7.01 -13.02
C ALA A 253 10.08 -6.93 -13.04
N GLY A 254 9.48 -5.84 -12.55
CA GLY A 254 8.03 -5.62 -12.63
C GLY A 254 7.52 -5.67 -14.08
N PHE A 255 8.23 -5.01 -15.01
CA PHE A 255 7.86 -4.99 -16.43
C PHE A 255 7.97 -6.39 -17.06
N MET A 256 9.03 -7.16 -16.77
CA MET A 256 9.15 -8.55 -17.25
C MET A 256 8.03 -9.47 -16.72
N LYS A 257 7.66 -9.32 -15.45
CA LYS A 257 6.57 -10.09 -14.82
C LYS A 257 5.22 -9.78 -15.47
N ALA A 258 4.91 -8.50 -15.67
CA ALA A 258 3.71 -8.06 -16.39
C ALA A 258 3.70 -8.53 -17.86
N LEU A 259 4.86 -8.54 -18.52
CA LEU A 259 4.99 -9.04 -19.90
C LEU A 259 4.85 -10.57 -20.03
N GLY A 260 5.01 -11.33 -18.95
CA GLY A 260 4.72 -12.78 -18.92
C GLY A 260 5.87 -13.70 -18.51
N LEU A 261 6.91 -13.19 -17.83
CA LEU A 261 7.93 -14.01 -17.17
C LEU A 261 7.26 -15.14 -16.35
N GLN A 262 7.83 -16.34 -16.38
CA GLN A 262 7.31 -17.53 -15.68
C GLN A 262 8.06 -17.74 -14.35
N LYS A 263 7.37 -18.07 -13.26
CA LYS A 263 7.97 -18.23 -11.91
C LYS A 263 9.10 -19.26 -11.86
N THR A 264 8.87 -20.44 -12.41
CA THR A 264 9.76 -21.62 -12.25
C THR A 264 10.75 -21.81 -13.40
N LYS A 265 10.65 -21.00 -14.45
CA LYS A 265 11.45 -21.15 -15.69
C LYS A 265 12.00 -19.83 -16.26
N GLY A 266 11.63 -18.68 -15.68
CA GLY A 266 12.00 -17.37 -16.20
C GLY A 266 11.43 -17.12 -17.61
N TRP A 267 12.30 -17.00 -18.59
CA TRP A 267 11.97 -16.88 -20.01
C TRP A 267 12.31 -18.19 -20.77
N PRO A 268 11.48 -19.25 -20.70
CA PRO A 268 11.57 -20.39 -21.60
C PRO A 268 11.06 -20.00 -23.00
N LYS A 269 11.79 -20.32 -24.08
CA LYS A 269 11.38 -19.92 -25.46
C LYS A 269 9.97 -20.38 -25.85
N GLU A 270 9.48 -21.49 -25.30
CA GLU A 270 8.09 -21.97 -25.50
C GLU A 270 7.44 -22.48 -24.20
N ILE A 271 6.11 -22.35 -24.12
CA ILE A 271 5.28 -22.83 -23.00
C ILE A 271 4.04 -23.56 -23.50
N GLN A 272 3.52 -24.50 -22.71
CA GLN A 272 2.24 -25.16 -23.02
C GLN A 272 1.07 -24.23 -22.70
N GLN A 273 0.15 -24.06 -23.65
CA GLN A 273 -1.11 -23.33 -23.49
C GLN A 273 -2.30 -24.19 -23.98
N GLY A 274 -2.89 -24.99 -23.10
CA GLY A 274 -4.15 -25.69 -23.34
C GLY A 274 -5.39 -24.85 -22.98
N PRO A 275 -6.62 -25.28 -23.37
CA PRO A 275 -7.85 -24.51 -23.14
C PRO A 275 -8.22 -24.23 -21.66
N ALA A 276 -7.60 -24.95 -20.72
CA ALA A 276 -7.76 -24.77 -19.27
C ALA A 276 -6.56 -24.04 -18.62
N GLN A 277 -5.60 -23.56 -19.40
CA GLN A 277 -4.41 -22.84 -18.94
C GLN A 277 -4.54 -21.33 -19.16
N ARG A 278 -3.63 -20.60 -18.50
CA ARG A 278 -3.64 -19.13 -18.38
C ARG A 278 -2.86 -18.51 -19.57
N PRO A 279 -3.40 -17.52 -20.32
CA PRO A 279 -2.71 -16.92 -21.47
C PRO A 279 -1.78 -15.79 -21.03
N TYR A 280 -0.53 -15.78 -21.50
CA TYR A 280 0.52 -14.84 -21.07
C TYR A 280 0.86 -13.81 -22.16
N ALA A 281 1.08 -12.55 -21.81
CA ALA A 281 1.14 -11.45 -22.79
C ALA A 281 2.17 -11.68 -23.90
N TYR A 282 3.45 -11.90 -23.55
CA TYR A 282 4.51 -12.19 -24.53
C TYR A 282 4.13 -13.35 -25.44
N TYR A 283 3.90 -14.53 -24.85
CA TYR A 283 3.70 -15.77 -25.61
C TYR A 283 2.45 -15.74 -26.48
N THR A 284 1.33 -15.24 -25.95
CA THR A 284 0.06 -15.22 -26.69
C THR A 284 0.03 -14.11 -27.74
N LEU A 285 0.65 -12.93 -27.51
CA LEU A 285 0.81 -11.91 -28.57
C LEU A 285 1.82 -12.35 -29.64
N ARG A 286 2.97 -12.92 -29.25
CA ARG A 286 3.95 -13.48 -30.19
C ARG A 286 3.32 -14.54 -31.08
N GLU A 287 2.58 -15.47 -30.48
CA GLU A 287 1.90 -16.54 -31.23
C GLU A 287 0.80 -15.99 -32.15
N LYS A 288 0.08 -14.93 -31.75
CA LYS A 288 -0.86 -14.23 -32.64
C LYS A 288 -0.15 -13.49 -33.79
N LEU A 289 1.01 -12.89 -33.53
CA LEU A 289 1.82 -12.23 -34.56
C LEU A 289 2.41 -13.26 -35.54
N ARG A 290 3.04 -14.36 -35.07
CA ARG A 290 3.48 -15.49 -35.91
C ARG A 290 2.36 -15.95 -36.84
N GLN A 291 1.20 -16.27 -36.28
CA GLN A 291 0.01 -16.71 -37.04
C GLN A 291 -0.53 -15.68 -38.06
N ILE A 292 -0.11 -14.41 -38.01
CA ILE A 292 -0.46 -13.38 -39.01
C ILE A 292 0.69 -13.23 -40.03
N LEU A 293 1.93 -13.14 -39.57
CA LEU A 293 3.14 -12.95 -40.39
C LEU A 293 3.41 -14.16 -41.31
N GLU A 294 3.18 -15.38 -40.82
CA GLU A 294 3.22 -16.63 -41.62
C GLU A 294 2.21 -16.63 -42.78
N LYS A 295 1.12 -15.85 -42.68
CA LYS A 295 0.06 -15.77 -43.70
C LYS A 295 0.24 -14.60 -44.67
N ASN A 296 1.11 -13.65 -44.35
CA ASN A 296 1.40 -12.51 -45.19
C ASN A 296 2.85 -12.06 -45.01
N GLU A 297 3.72 -12.46 -45.95
CA GLU A 297 5.13 -12.09 -45.95
C GLU A 297 5.38 -10.57 -46.02
N SER A 298 4.41 -9.76 -46.44
CA SER A 298 4.50 -8.29 -46.44
C SER A 298 4.05 -7.61 -45.15
N ALA A 299 3.44 -8.35 -44.21
CA ALA A 299 2.92 -7.77 -42.97
C ALA A 299 4.05 -7.36 -42.02
N LYS A 300 3.84 -6.24 -41.32
CA LYS A 300 4.73 -5.64 -40.31
C LYS A 300 3.95 -5.29 -39.05
N PHE A 301 4.65 -4.98 -37.96
CA PHE A 301 4.00 -4.51 -36.74
C PHE A 301 4.75 -3.39 -36.03
N ILE A 302 4.01 -2.58 -35.28
CA ILE A 302 4.54 -1.58 -34.34
C ILE A 302 4.06 -1.87 -32.92
N LEU A 303 4.91 -1.53 -31.95
CA LEU A 303 4.65 -1.68 -30.52
C LEU A 303 4.49 -0.29 -29.90
N THR A 304 3.40 -0.07 -29.16
CA THR A 304 3.15 1.24 -28.52
C THR A 304 2.60 1.10 -27.11
N GLY A 305 2.84 2.13 -26.30
CA GLY A 305 2.11 2.32 -25.06
C GLY A 305 2.46 3.62 -24.34
N HIS A 306 1.59 3.97 -23.40
CA HIS A 306 1.76 5.09 -22.48
C HIS A 306 2.20 4.56 -21.11
N SER A 307 3.00 5.30 -20.34
CA SER A 307 3.41 4.90 -18.98
C SER A 307 4.03 3.48 -18.97
N LEU A 308 3.64 2.62 -18.03
CA LEU A 308 3.89 1.16 -18.04
C LEU A 308 3.77 0.51 -19.42
N GLY A 309 2.73 0.84 -20.19
CA GLY A 309 2.49 0.24 -21.51
C GLY A 309 3.62 0.56 -22.49
N GLY A 310 4.25 1.74 -22.36
CA GLY A 310 5.44 2.10 -23.11
C GLY A 310 6.65 1.23 -22.71
N ALA A 311 6.80 0.93 -21.43
CA ALA A 311 7.83 0.01 -20.94
C ALA A 311 7.59 -1.44 -21.43
N LEU A 312 6.34 -1.90 -21.44
CA LEU A 312 5.97 -3.22 -22.00
C LEU A 312 6.23 -3.29 -23.51
N ALA A 313 5.96 -2.21 -24.26
CA ALA A 313 6.20 -2.15 -25.70
C ALA A 313 7.68 -2.35 -26.06
N ILE A 314 8.60 -1.60 -25.44
CA ILE A 314 10.04 -1.75 -25.70
C ILE A 314 10.61 -3.06 -25.15
N LEU A 315 10.07 -3.56 -24.03
CA LEU A 315 10.47 -4.84 -23.46
C LEU A 315 9.97 -6.05 -24.27
N PHE A 316 8.84 -5.95 -24.98
CA PHE A 316 8.42 -6.99 -25.93
C PHE A 316 9.44 -7.15 -27.06
N GLY A 317 9.95 -6.04 -27.61
CA GLY A 317 11.08 -6.06 -28.54
C GLY A 317 12.35 -6.69 -27.95
N ALA A 318 12.68 -6.38 -26.69
CA ALA A 318 13.82 -6.97 -26.00
C ALA A 318 13.68 -8.50 -25.79
N VAL A 319 12.49 -9.00 -25.47
CA VAL A 319 12.25 -10.43 -25.24
C VAL A 319 12.13 -11.21 -26.57
N LEU A 320 11.75 -10.57 -27.68
CA LEU A 320 11.95 -11.13 -29.03
C LEU A 320 13.45 -11.30 -29.35
N ALA A 321 14.27 -10.29 -29.04
CA ALA A 321 15.72 -10.34 -29.24
C ALA A 321 16.40 -11.39 -28.34
N PHE A 322 15.97 -11.51 -27.07
CA PHE A 322 16.48 -12.53 -26.15
C PHE A 322 16.14 -13.98 -26.58
N HIS A 323 15.02 -14.17 -27.28
CA HIS A 323 14.61 -15.48 -27.77
C HIS A 323 15.08 -15.78 -29.21
N ASP A 324 15.97 -14.98 -29.81
CA ASP A 324 16.42 -15.13 -31.21
C ASP A 324 15.24 -15.21 -32.22
N GLU A 325 14.23 -14.36 -32.07
CA GLU A 325 13.05 -14.31 -32.96
C GLU A 325 13.31 -13.40 -34.18
N ALA A 326 14.42 -13.64 -34.89
CA ALA A 326 14.94 -12.75 -35.96
C ALA A 326 13.90 -12.36 -37.01
N GLU A 327 13.14 -13.31 -37.54
CA GLU A 327 12.08 -13.07 -38.53
C GLU A 327 10.97 -12.11 -38.05
N MET A 328 10.72 -12.03 -36.73
CA MET A 328 9.79 -11.04 -36.15
C MET A 328 10.46 -9.70 -35.87
N LEU A 329 11.78 -9.67 -35.62
CA LEU A 329 12.52 -8.42 -35.45
C LEU A 329 12.68 -7.67 -36.79
N GLU A 330 12.93 -8.40 -37.89
CA GLU A 330 12.92 -7.86 -39.26
C GLU A 330 11.53 -7.33 -39.71
N ARG A 331 10.46 -7.67 -38.98
CA ARG A 331 9.08 -7.20 -39.20
C ARG A 331 8.61 -6.16 -38.19
N LEU A 332 9.42 -5.83 -37.18
CA LEU A 332 9.13 -4.83 -36.15
C LEU A 332 9.54 -3.44 -36.66
N GLU A 333 8.57 -2.69 -37.18
CA GLU A 333 8.82 -1.41 -37.84
C GLU A 333 9.17 -0.26 -36.87
N GLY A 334 8.77 -0.39 -35.61
CA GLY A 334 9.18 0.55 -34.58
C GLY A 334 8.44 0.43 -33.25
N VAL A 335 8.99 1.13 -32.26
CA VAL A 335 8.49 1.21 -30.89
C VAL A 335 8.29 2.67 -30.49
N TYR A 336 7.06 3.02 -30.12
CA TYR A 336 6.64 4.39 -29.78
C TYR A 336 6.16 4.46 -28.35
N THR A 337 6.80 5.25 -27.50
CA THR A 337 6.52 5.24 -26.05
C THR A 337 6.31 6.64 -25.49
N PHE A 338 5.34 6.79 -24.59
CA PHE A 338 4.84 8.09 -24.13
C PHE A 338 4.78 8.12 -22.60
N GLY A 339 5.49 9.03 -21.94
CA GLY A 339 5.57 9.03 -20.48
C GLY A 339 6.28 7.79 -19.92
N GLN A 340 7.12 7.13 -20.74
CA GLN A 340 7.76 5.86 -20.43
C GLN A 340 8.76 5.98 -19.27
N PRO A 341 8.68 5.13 -18.22
CA PRO A 341 9.71 5.04 -17.18
C PRO A 341 11.03 4.43 -17.71
N ARG A 342 12.11 4.47 -16.91
CA ARG A 342 13.38 3.81 -17.24
C ARG A 342 13.23 2.29 -17.13
N VAL A 343 13.60 1.54 -18.19
CA VAL A 343 13.31 0.10 -18.31
C VAL A 343 14.46 -0.80 -17.86
N GLY A 344 15.69 -0.28 -17.85
CA GLY A 344 16.88 -1.01 -17.40
C GLY A 344 18.07 -0.09 -17.18
N ASP A 345 19.25 -0.68 -17.02
CA ASP A 345 20.52 0.04 -16.82
C ASP A 345 21.20 0.46 -18.15
N GLU A 346 22.41 1.01 -18.02
CA GLU A 346 23.24 1.42 -19.15
C GLU A 346 23.55 0.26 -20.12
N ARG A 347 23.78 -0.95 -19.58
CA ARG A 347 24.05 -2.16 -20.37
C ARG A 347 22.82 -2.64 -21.13
N PHE A 348 21.64 -2.61 -20.51
CA PHE A 348 20.38 -2.85 -21.22
C PHE A 348 20.17 -1.81 -22.32
N GLY A 349 20.46 -0.54 -22.04
CA GLY A 349 20.46 0.51 -23.05
C GLY A 349 21.43 0.25 -24.20
N GLU A 350 22.61 -0.30 -23.93
CA GLU A 350 23.60 -0.69 -24.95
C GLU A 350 23.15 -1.88 -25.79
N PHE A 351 22.71 -2.97 -25.17
CA PHE A 351 22.11 -4.12 -25.85
C PHE A 351 20.93 -3.72 -26.75
N MET A 352 20.02 -2.86 -26.25
CA MET A 352 18.91 -2.38 -27.06
C MET A 352 19.36 -1.44 -28.18
N LYS A 353 20.30 -0.52 -27.95
CA LYS A 353 20.89 0.32 -29.02
C LYS A 353 21.56 -0.53 -30.11
N GLU A 354 22.14 -1.67 -29.75
CA GLU A 354 22.74 -2.62 -30.70
C GLU A 354 21.66 -3.38 -31.48
N LYS A 355 20.76 -4.10 -30.79
CA LYS A 355 19.74 -4.94 -31.44
C LYS A 355 18.72 -4.13 -32.26
N LEU A 356 18.32 -2.95 -31.80
CA LEU A 356 17.45 -2.06 -32.60
C LEU A 356 18.16 -1.59 -33.87
N ARG A 357 19.48 -1.39 -33.84
CA ARG A 357 20.29 -1.01 -35.02
C ARG A 357 20.57 -2.19 -35.96
N GLU A 358 20.69 -3.40 -35.43
CA GLU A 358 20.91 -4.64 -36.20
C GLU A 358 19.71 -4.96 -37.11
N TYR A 359 18.49 -4.75 -36.61
CA TYR A 359 17.23 -5.03 -37.32
C TYR A 359 16.51 -3.76 -37.87
N ASP A 360 17.19 -2.61 -37.91
CA ASP A 360 16.68 -1.29 -38.36
C ASP A 360 15.35 -0.83 -37.71
N VAL A 361 15.17 -1.16 -36.42
CA VAL A 361 13.96 -0.88 -35.64
C VAL A 361 13.99 0.56 -35.09
N ARG A 362 13.00 1.36 -35.48
CA ARG A 362 12.83 2.74 -34.98
C ARG A 362 12.40 2.76 -33.51
N TYR A 363 12.98 3.61 -32.66
CA TYR A 363 12.57 3.79 -31.26
C TYR A 363 12.46 5.28 -30.89
N PHE A 364 11.28 5.69 -30.43
CA PHE A 364 10.98 7.08 -30.07
C PHE A 364 10.33 7.18 -28.68
N ARG A 365 11.02 7.88 -27.76
CA ARG A 365 10.58 8.08 -26.37
C ARG A 365 10.14 9.52 -26.13
N TYR A 366 8.84 9.73 -25.96
CA TYR A 366 8.22 11.03 -25.75
C TYR A 366 8.07 11.36 -24.26
N VAL A 367 8.47 12.58 -23.86
CA VAL A 367 8.36 13.08 -22.47
C VAL A 367 7.74 14.46 -22.44
N TYR A 368 6.68 14.64 -21.66
CA TYR A 368 6.03 15.93 -21.46
C TYR A 368 6.47 16.63 -20.17
N CYS A 369 6.98 17.84 -20.32
CA CYS A 369 7.11 18.88 -19.30
C CYS A 369 7.70 18.40 -17.97
N ASN A 370 6.87 18.24 -16.93
CA ASN A 370 7.25 17.82 -15.58
C ASN A 370 6.64 16.46 -15.19
N ASP A 371 6.22 15.64 -16.16
CA ASP A 371 5.73 14.28 -15.95
C ASP A 371 6.67 13.49 -15.01
N MET A 372 6.11 12.93 -13.94
CA MET A 372 6.84 12.19 -12.94
C MET A 372 7.31 10.81 -13.39
N VAL A 373 6.63 10.14 -14.33
CA VAL A 373 6.88 8.72 -14.63
C VAL A 373 8.15 8.49 -15.47
N PRO A 374 8.48 9.30 -16.50
CA PRO A 374 9.81 9.26 -17.11
C PRO A 374 10.95 9.47 -16.13
N ARG A 375 10.68 10.15 -15.01
CA ARG A 375 11.65 10.49 -13.95
C ARG A 375 11.69 9.41 -12.84
N LEU A 376 11.21 8.21 -13.15
CA LEU A 376 11.19 7.00 -12.34
C LEU A 376 11.62 5.78 -13.19
N PRO A 377 12.28 4.76 -12.61
CA PRO A 377 13.20 4.86 -11.46
C PRO A 377 14.20 6.04 -11.55
N TYR A 378 14.90 6.32 -10.44
CA TYR A 378 15.86 7.44 -10.36
C TYR A 378 17.16 7.17 -11.15
N ASP A 379 17.65 8.18 -11.89
CA ASP A 379 19.05 8.26 -12.34
C ASP A 379 19.93 8.72 -11.16
N ASP A 380 20.39 7.76 -10.35
CA ASP A 380 21.45 7.98 -9.37
C ASP A 380 22.52 6.90 -9.54
N LYS A 381 23.76 7.22 -9.14
CA LYS A 381 25.00 6.44 -9.33
C LYS A 381 25.00 5.05 -8.67
N THR A 382 23.91 4.71 -7.98
CA THR A 382 23.74 3.53 -7.13
C THR A 382 22.45 2.76 -7.41
N LEU A 383 21.57 3.27 -8.29
CA LEU A 383 20.37 2.55 -8.76
C LEU A 383 20.40 2.23 -10.25
N PHE A 384 21.31 2.84 -11.01
CA PHE A 384 21.76 2.42 -12.34
C PHE A 384 20.75 2.47 -13.50
N TYR A 385 19.45 2.56 -13.24
CA TYR A 385 18.44 2.76 -14.27
C TYR A 385 18.73 4.01 -15.10
N LYS A 386 18.73 3.86 -16.42
CA LYS A 386 18.92 4.96 -17.37
C LYS A 386 17.87 4.89 -18.48
N HIS A 387 17.63 6.02 -19.11
CA HIS A 387 17.04 6.03 -20.44
C HIS A 387 18.11 5.73 -21.49
N PHE A 388 17.66 5.21 -22.63
CA PHE A 388 18.46 5.08 -23.84
C PHE A 388 17.61 5.57 -25.04
N GLY A 389 18.28 5.80 -26.17
CA GLY A 389 17.65 6.46 -27.32
C GLY A 389 17.33 7.94 -27.07
N PRO A 390 16.88 8.67 -28.11
CA PRO A 390 16.58 10.09 -28.02
C PRO A 390 15.36 10.36 -27.13
N CYS A 391 15.48 11.35 -26.24
CA CYS A 391 14.37 11.92 -25.50
C CYS A 391 13.69 12.99 -26.36
N LEU A 392 12.49 12.73 -26.84
CA LEU A 392 11.64 13.74 -27.47
C LEU A 392 10.91 14.51 -26.36
N TYR A 393 11.60 15.52 -25.82
CA TYR A 393 11.13 16.32 -24.70
C TYR A 393 10.32 17.53 -25.15
N TYR A 394 9.16 17.77 -24.54
CA TYR A 394 8.30 18.91 -24.84
C TYR A 394 8.06 19.77 -23.61
N ASP A 395 8.24 21.09 -23.73
CA ASP A 395 7.93 22.03 -22.64
C ASP A 395 6.41 22.28 -22.46
N SER A 396 6.01 23.05 -21.44
CA SER A 396 4.61 23.44 -21.21
C SER A 396 4.06 24.50 -22.19
N CYS A 397 4.78 24.76 -23.29
CA CYS A 397 4.31 25.44 -24.49
C CYS A 397 4.26 24.51 -25.72
N TYR A 398 4.47 23.20 -25.52
CA TYR A 398 4.60 22.16 -26.55
C TYR A 398 5.74 22.37 -27.54
N LYS A 399 6.82 23.06 -27.14
CA LYS A 399 8.04 23.13 -27.96
C LYS A 399 8.86 21.86 -27.74
N GLY A 400 8.98 21.07 -28.81
CA GLY A 400 9.79 19.86 -28.83
C GLY A 400 11.27 20.15 -28.91
N LYS A 401 12.07 19.32 -28.24
CA LYS A 401 13.53 19.27 -28.32
C LYS A 401 13.96 17.81 -28.22
N GLU A 402 14.94 17.42 -29.03
CA GLU A 402 15.68 16.19 -28.76
C GLU A 402 16.71 16.47 -27.65
N LEU A 403 16.77 15.59 -26.66
CA LEU A 403 17.73 15.59 -25.57
C LEU A 403 18.23 14.15 -25.36
N GLU A 404 19.38 13.96 -24.71
CA GLU A 404 19.75 12.65 -24.18
C GLU A 404 18.78 12.23 -23.05
N GLU A 405 18.40 13.19 -22.20
CA GLU A 405 17.50 12.95 -21.06
C GLU A 405 16.72 14.20 -20.66
N GLU A 406 15.55 14.00 -20.06
CA GLU A 406 14.65 15.09 -19.68
C GLU A 406 15.19 16.01 -18.55
N PRO A 407 14.88 17.32 -18.55
CA PRO A 407 15.23 18.24 -17.47
C PRO A 407 14.64 17.77 -16.13
N ASN A 408 15.31 18.03 -15.02
CA ASN A 408 14.95 17.45 -13.70
C ASN A 408 14.84 15.91 -13.74
N LYS A 409 15.92 15.22 -14.17
CA LYS A 409 15.98 13.75 -14.29
C LYS A 409 15.32 12.99 -13.14
N ASN A 410 15.61 13.39 -11.90
CA ASN A 410 15.04 12.81 -10.68
C ASN A 410 13.92 13.69 -10.15
N TYR A 411 12.67 13.22 -10.28
CA TYR A 411 11.47 14.03 -10.04
C TYR A 411 11.50 14.78 -8.70
N PHE A 412 11.97 14.15 -7.62
CA PHE A 412 11.95 14.68 -6.25
C PHE A 412 13.11 15.64 -5.90
N SER A 413 13.91 16.09 -6.87
CA SER A 413 14.98 17.08 -6.63
C SER A 413 14.44 18.35 -5.96
N LEU A 414 15.04 18.71 -4.80
CA LEU A 414 14.66 19.88 -4.01
C LEU A 414 14.86 21.19 -4.78
N LEU A 415 15.89 21.26 -5.63
CA LEU A 415 16.16 22.41 -6.51
C LEU A 415 15.01 22.69 -7.49
N TRP A 416 14.31 21.63 -7.91
CA TRP A 416 13.19 21.71 -8.84
C TRP A 416 11.83 21.80 -8.15
N LEU A 417 11.76 21.82 -6.81
CA LEU A 417 10.51 21.95 -6.08
C LEU A 417 9.76 23.24 -6.45
N ILE A 418 10.44 24.39 -6.50
CA ILE A 418 9.82 25.67 -6.85
C ILE A 418 9.45 25.73 -8.35
N PRO A 419 10.36 25.44 -9.32
CA PRO A 419 10.02 25.39 -10.75
C PRO A 419 8.83 24.47 -11.08
N LYS A 420 8.77 23.28 -10.48
CA LYS A 420 7.65 22.34 -10.69
C LYS A 420 6.31 22.92 -10.23
N ASN A 421 6.26 23.53 -9.04
CA ASN A 421 5.04 24.14 -8.51
C ASN A 421 4.58 25.32 -9.37
N LEU A 422 5.50 26.20 -9.78
CA LEU A 422 5.20 27.30 -10.70
C LEU A 422 4.66 26.77 -12.05
N ASN A 423 5.26 25.70 -12.57
CA ASN A 423 4.76 25.05 -13.78
C ASN A 423 3.39 24.40 -13.59
N ALA A 424 3.08 23.82 -12.42
CA ALA A 424 1.74 23.27 -12.15
C ALA A 424 0.65 24.35 -12.12
N VAL A 425 0.96 25.53 -11.57
CA VAL A 425 0.07 26.70 -11.62
C VAL A 425 -0.08 27.19 -13.06
N TRP A 426 1.01 27.26 -13.84
CA TRP A 426 0.96 27.59 -15.27
C TRP A 426 0.10 26.59 -16.06
N GLU A 427 0.29 25.28 -15.85
CA GLU A 427 -0.51 24.23 -16.49
C GLU A 427 -2.01 24.40 -16.21
N LEU A 428 -2.39 24.68 -14.97
CA LEU A 428 -3.78 24.97 -14.61
C LEU A 428 -4.29 26.23 -15.33
N THR A 429 -3.51 27.32 -15.38
CA THR A 429 -3.88 28.55 -16.09
C THR A 429 -4.01 28.32 -17.61
N ARG A 430 -3.06 27.61 -18.21
CA ARG A 430 -3.01 27.24 -19.62
C ARG A 430 -4.27 26.50 -20.06
N GLY A 431 -4.81 25.62 -19.20
CA GLY A 431 -6.05 24.89 -19.45
C GLY A 431 -7.33 25.73 -19.59
N PHE A 432 -7.29 27.02 -19.24
CA PHE A 432 -8.34 28.00 -19.56
C PHE A 432 -8.09 28.76 -20.86
N ILE A 433 -6.82 28.97 -21.23
CA ILE A 433 -6.40 29.86 -22.33
C ILE A 433 -6.23 29.11 -23.65
N ILE A 434 -5.72 27.87 -23.62
CA ILE A 434 -5.39 27.08 -24.82
C ILE A 434 -6.49 27.01 -25.90
N PRO A 435 -7.81 26.95 -25.60
CA PRO A 435 -8.82 26.78 -26.66
C PRO A 435 -8.96 28.03 -27.54
N PHE A 436 -8.59 29.20 -27.02
CA PHE A 436 -8.59 30.47 -27.75
C PHE A 436 -7.30 30.67 -28.58
N VAL A 437 -6.26 29.88 -28.31
CA VAL A 437 -4.92 30.01 -28.93
C VAL A 437 -4.63 28.88 -29.92
N LYS A 438 -5.21 27.70 -29.73
CA LYS A 438 -4.91 26.49 -30.53
C LYS A 438 -6.11 25.87 -31.23
N GLY A 439 -7.34 26.23 -30.87
CA GLY A 439 -8.57 25.68 -31.46
C GLY A 439 -9.55 25.16 -30.39
N ALA A 440 -10.85 25.16 -30.73
CA ALA A 440 -11.91 24.76 -29.79
C ALA A 440 -11.84 23.29 -29.38
N GLU A 441 -11.19 22.45 -30.20
CA GLU A 441 -10.86 21.05 -29.97
C GLU A 441 -9.83 20.83 -28.85
N TYR A 442 -9.10 21.87 -28.43
CA TYR A 442 -8.23 21.85 -27.23
C TYR A 442 -8.96 22.27 -25.94
N LYS A 443 -10.30 22.32 -25.95
CA LYS A 443 -11.11 22.69 -24.79
C LYS A 443 -11.12 21.62 -23.71
N GLU A 444 -10.35 21.87 -22.66
CA GLU A 444 -10.33 21.05 -21.46
C GLU A 444 -11.69 20.98 -20.76
N GLY A 445 -12.08 19.76 -20.37
CA GLY A 445 -13.25 19.52 -19.53
C GLY A 445 -13.05 19.99 -18.09
N TRP A 446 -14.16 20.18 -17.37
CA TRP A 446 -14.15 20.55 -15.96
C TRP A 446 -13.36 19.54 -15.09
N PHE A 447 -13.41 18.26 -15.45
CA PHE A 447 -12.75 17.18 -14.73
C PHE A 447 -11.22 17.21 -14.91
N LEU A 448 -10.72 17.50 -16.12
CA LEU A 448 -9.29 17.73 -16.36
C LEU A 448 -8.80 18.97 -15.59
N ARG A 449 -9.57 20.05 -15.54
CA ARG A 449 -9.22 21.25 -14.76
C ARG A 449 -9.18 20.97 -13.25
N LEU A 450 -10.08 20.14 -12.73
CA LEU A 450 -10.01 19.63 -11.35
C LEU A 450 -8.76 18.77 -11.12
N TYR A 451 -8.40 17.91 -12.08
CA TYR A 451 -7.17 17.12 -12.01
C TYR A 451 -5.91 17.99 -12.05
N ARG A 452 -5.90 19.06 -12.87
CA ARG A 452 -4.83 20.08 -12.86
C ARG A 452 -4.70 20.80 -11.50
N PHE A 453 -5.80 20.97 -10.76
CA PHE A 453 -5.75 21.49 -9.39
C PHE A 453 -5.08 20.51 -8.40
N ILE A 454 -5.30 19.19 -8.55
CA ILE A 454 -4.51 18.17 -7.81
C ILE A 454 -3.02 18.29 -8.17
N GLY A 455 -2.71 18.70 -9.40
CA GLY A 455 -1.36 19.06 -9.85
C GLY A 455 -0.65 20.13 -9.02
N ILE A 456 -1.36 20.98 -8.27
CA ILE A 456 -0.72 21.94 -7.34
C ILE A 456 -0.12 21.20 -6.13
N ALA A 457 -0.79 20.15 -5.65
CA ALA A 457 -0.28 19.30 -4.57
C ALA A 457 0.75 18.27 -5.07
N ILE A 458 0.59 17.78 -6.30
CA ILE A 458 1.49 16.82 -6.94
C ILE A 458 1.91 17.33 -8.34
N PRO A 459 2.88 18.26 -8.41
CA PRO A 459 3.31 18.86 -9.67
C PRO A 459 3.69 17.86 -10.75
N GLY A 460 3.08 17.98 -11.94
CA GLY A 460 3.38 17.08 -13.06
C GLY A 460 2.62 15.75 -13.04
N LEU A 461 1.84 15.42 -12.01
CA LEU A 461 0.84 14.34 -12.12
C LEU A 461 -0.16 14.57 -13.28
N PRO A 462 -0.66 15.81 -13.54
CA PRO A 462 -1.45 16.09 -14.74
C PRO A 462 -0.64 16.06 -16.04
N ALA A 463 0.69 16.23 -15.97
CA ALA A 463 1.56 16.14 -17.14
C ALA A 463 1.79 14.67 -17.58
N HIS A 464 1.49 13.71 -16.71
CA HIS A 464 1.46 12.28 -17.04
C HIS A 464 0.13 11.83 -17.70
N LEU A 465 -0.77 12.74 -18.05
CA LEU A 465 -2.03 12.32 -18.68
C LEU A 465 -1.85 12.06 -20.18
N PRO A 466 -2.41 10.96 -20.73
CA PRO A 466 -2.47 10.72 -22.18
C PRO A 466 -2.99 11.89 -23.01
N GLY A 467 -3.84 12.77 -22.43
CA GLY A 467 -4.29 13.99 -23.08
C GLY A 467 -3.17 14.98 -23.43
N GLU A 468 -2.11 15.07 -22.62
CA GLU A 468 -0.93 15.88 -22.93
C GLU A 468 -0.05 15.23 -24.00
N TYR A 469 0.06 13.90 -23.98
CA TYR A 469 0.78 13.17 -25.02
C TYR A 469 0.03 13.20 -26.38
N VAL A 470 -1.30 13.27 -26.37
CA VAL A 470 -2.12 13.61 -27.56
C VAL A 470 -1.95 15.09 -27.96
N ASN A 471 -1.60 15.99 -27.04
CA ASN A 471 -1.32 17.39 -27.37
C ASN A 471 0.07 17.55 -28.02
N ILE A 472 1.14 16.88 -27.54
CA ILE A 472 2.46 16.97 -28.18
C ILE A 472 2.48 16.35 -29.57
N THR A 473 1.75 15.26 -29.82
CA THR A 473 1.72 14.61 -31.14
C THR A 473 0.98 15.44 -32.20
N ARG A 474 0.09 16.35 -31.79
CA ARG A 474 -0.64 17.28 -32.68
C ARG A 474 -0.03 18.69 -32.76
N LEU A 475 0.33 19.26 -31.62
CA LEU A 475 0.81 20.65 -31.49
C LEU A 475 2.33 20.80 -31.41
N GLY A 476 3.04 19.69 -31.21
CA GLY A 476 4.49 19.67 -31.05
C GLY A 476 5.23 20.02 -32.32
N THR A 477 6.27 20.84 -32.18
CA THR A 477 7.30 21.00 -33.23
C THR A 477 8.10 19.71 -33.35
N ASP A 478 8.18 19.13 -34.56
CA ASP A 478 8.84 17.84 -34.82
C ASP A 478 10.37 17.93 -34.59
N PRO A 479 10.93 17.31 -33.54
CA PRO A 479 12.37 17.37 -33.28
C PRO A 479 13.17 16.59 -34.33
N SER A 480 12.57 15.55 -34.92
CA SER A 480 13.18 14.67 -35.93
C SER A 480 13.59 15.44 -37.20
N SER A 481 12.95 16.58 -37.45
CA SER A 481 13.32 17.48 -38.55
C SER A 481 14.74 18.05 -38.44
N LEU A 482 15.35 18.05 -37.25
CA LEU A 482 16.72 18.53 -37.01
C LEU A 482 17.82 17.54 -37.47
N HIS A 483 17.50 16.27 -37.71
CA HIS A 483 18.48 15.24 -38.12
C HIS A 483 18.55 14.97 -39.63
N LEU A 484 17.69 15.62 -40.43
CA LEU A 484 17.72 15.47 -41.89
C LEU A 484 18.85 16.28 -42.56
N GLU A 485 19.43 17.27 -41.87
CA GLU A 485 20.67 17.93 -42.31
C GLU A 485 21.89 17.11 -41.87
N LYS A 486 22.26 16.11 -42.68
CA LYS A 486 23.62 15.53 -42.61
C LYS A 486 24.65 16.66 -42.75
N PRO A 487 25.66 16.76 -41.87
CA PRO A 487 26.60 17.88 -41.89
C PRO A 487 27.50 17.82 -43.14
N THR A 488 27.09 18.50 -44.19
CA THR A 488 27.98 18.87 -45.29
C THR A 488 28.95 19.94 -44.81
N SER A 489 30.20 19.84 -45.24
CA SER A 489 31.30 20.59 -44.61
C SER A 489 31.24 22.10 -44.89
N ARG A 490 31.69 22.89 -43.89
CA ARG A 490 32.09 24.33 -43.92
C ARG A 490 31.03 25.36 -43.49
N GLY A 491 31.05 25.72 -42.20
CA GLY A 491 31.94 26.79 -41.72
C GLY A 491 31.38 28.22 -41.59
N GLY A 492 31.59 28.79 -40.40
CA GLY A 492 31.94 30.21 -40.23
C GLY A 492 30.90 31.13 -39.59
N MET A 493 31.28 31.71 -38.44
CA MET A 493 30.81 32.99 -37.87
C MET A 493 29.32 33.13 -37.47
N ALA A 494 28.92 34.11 -36.64
CA ALA A 494 29.56 34.76 -35.48
C ALA A 494 28.53 35.68 -34.79
N ASP A 495 28.71 35.94 -33.49
CA ASP A 495 28.22 37.11 -32.71
C ASP A 495 26.68 37.35 -32.63
N ASN A 496 26.09 37.98 -31.62
CA ASN A 496 26.55 38.73 -30.42
C ASN A 496 25.88 38.13 -29.15
N PHE A 497 26.40 38.23 -27.92
CA PHE A 497 26.54 39.41 -27.01
C PHE A 497 25.22 40.19 -26.78
N GLU A 498 24.88 40.74 -25.59
CA GLU A 498 25.59 41.01 -24.31
C GLU A 498 24.55 41.05 -23.14
N LEU A 499 24.83 40.94 -21.82
CA LEU A 499 26.01 40.51 -21.04
C LEU A 499 25.60 39.31 -20.12
N CYS A 500 25.33 39.29 -18.81
CA CYS A 500 25.70 40.05 -17.58
C CYS A 500 25.55 39.07 -16.37
N SER A 501 26.42 38.78 -15.39
CA SER A 501 27.67 39.33 -14.76
C SER A 501 27.43 39.96 -13.35
N ASN A 502 28.30 39.80 -12.33
CA ASN A 502 29.57 39.04 -12.26
C ASN A 502 30.16 38.79 -10.83
N LEU A 503 31.20 37.92 -10.78
CA LEU A 503 32.33 37.85 -9.79
C LEU A 503 32.08 37.31 -8.34
N PRO A 504 33.13 36.80 -7.64
CA PRO A 504 34.13 35.81 -8.10
C PRO A 504 34.37 34.66 -7.07
N GLY A 505 35.18 33.65 -7.43
CA GLY A 505 35.57 32.54 -6.56
C GLY A 505 36.95 32.68 -5.88
N VAL A 506 37.34 31.67 -5.09
CA VAL A 506 38.69 31.49 -4.49
C VAL A 506 39.13 30.02 -4.65
N GLU A 507 40.44 29.81 -4.77
CA GLU A 507 41.06 28.56 -5.24
C GLU A 507 41.12 27.39 -4.23
N THR A 508 41.48 26.22 -4.74
CA THR A 508 41.76 25.01 -3.94
C THR A 508 43.18 24.99 -3.38
N ARG A 509 43.36 24.41 -2.18
CA ARG A 509 44.67 23.87 -1.73
C ARG A 509 44.52 22.54 -0.99
N ARG A 510 45.45 21.62 -1.28
CA ARG A 510 45.72 20.41 -0.50
C ARG A 510 46.79 20.68 0.55
N SER A 511 46.67 20.10 1.74
CA SER A 511 47.80 19.80 2.63
C SER A 511 47.54 18.52 3.42
N LYS A 512 48.60 17.84 3.85
CA LYS A 512 48.54 16.56 4.59
C LYS A 512 48.76 16.77 6.10
N SER A 513 48.30 15.78 6.88
CA SER A 513 48.93 15.24 8.09
C SER A 513 49.37 16.16 9.25
N ALA A 514 48.83 15.90 10.43
CA ALA A 514 49.63 15.63 11.64
C ALA A 514 48.86 14.71 12.60
N ARG A 515 49.57 13.83 13.33
CA ARG A 515 49.11 13.25 14.59
C ARG A 515 49.51 14.20 15.73
N PHE A 516 48.79 14.18 16.84
CA PHE A 516 49.40 14.33 18.17
C PHE A 516 48.68 13.41 19.17
N GLU A 517 49.42 12.96 20.20
CA GLU A 517 48.97 11.96 21.16
C GLU A 517 48.58 12.58 22.51
N ALA A 518 48.12 11.72 23.42
CA ALA A 518 47.51 12.06 24.70
C ALA A 518 48.45 12.71 25.74
N VAL A 519 47.85 13.19 26.84
CA VAL A 519 48.38 13.01 28.21
C VAL A 519 47.21 12.93 29.20
N GLN A 520 47.41 12.22 30.31
CA GLN A 520 46.41 11.95 31.36
C GLN A 520 46.58 12.88 32.58
N LEU A 521 45.52 13.04 33.39
CA LEU A 521 45.54 13.33 34.85
C LEU A 521 44.19 12.85 35.42
N GLN A 522 44.05 11.66 36.01
CA GLN A 522 44.42 11.21 37.37
C GLN A 522 43.48 11.66 38.53
N THR A 523 42.51 10.78 38.81
CA THR A 523 42.30 10.04 40.09
C THR A 523 41.59 10.60 41.34
N LEU A 524 40.89 9.64 42.00
CA LEU A 524 40.57 9.45 43.43
C LEU A 524 39.24 10.06 44.01
N PRO A 525 38.66 9.52 45.12
CA PRO A 525 37.33 8.87 45.02
C PRO A 525 36.40 8.95 46.27
N GLN A 526 35.35 8.10 46.32
CA GLN A 526 34.61 7.63 47.54
C GLN A 526 33.75 8.69 48.29
N GLN A 527 32.72 8.38 49.13
CA GLN A 527 31.95 7.15 49.42
C GLN A 527 30.55 7.46 50.04
N LEU A 528 29.65 6.47 50.03
CA LEU A 528 28.58 6.13 51.01
C LEU A 528 27.81 7.21 51.80
N THR A 529 26.47 7.14 51.81
CA THR A 529 25.60 6.73 52.97
C THR A 529 24.11 7.05 52.70
N SER A 530 23.20 6.60 53.58
CA SER A 530 21.74 6.69 53.45
C SER A 530 21.05 7.25 54.72
N SER A 531 19.82 7.78 54.61
CA SER A 531 18.63 7.38 55.42
C SER A 531 17.49 8.43 55.55
N SER A 532 16.24 7.93 55.54
CA SER A 532 15.03 8.33 56.29
C SER A 532 14.50 9.80 56.41
N SER A 533 13.31 10.01 55.81
CA SER A 533 12.05 10.61 56.37
C SER A 533 12.06 12.03 57.02
N SER A 534 11.14 12.97 56.69
CA SER A 534 9.68 12.86 56.89
C SER A 534 8.91 14.17 56.51
N ASN A 535 7.61 14.05 56.22
CA ASN A 535 6.50 15.02 56.32
C ASN A 535 6.64 16.49 55.84
N CYS A 536 5.89 16.86 54.80
CA CYS A 536 4.60 17.58 54.96
C CYS A 536 3.75 17.54 53.67
N CYS A 537 2.44 17.77 53.77
CA CYS A 537 1.48 17.57 52.66
C CYS A 537 1.43 18.73 51.65
N PHE A 538 1.43 18.38 50.37
CA PHE A 538 0.64 19.06 49.34
C PHE A 538 -0.03 18.01 48.46
N GLN A 539 -1.35 18.06 48.31
CA GLN A 539 -2.09 17.11 47.47
C GLN A 539 -1.98 17.47 45.99
N ALA A 540 -0.84 17.15 45.38
CA ALA A 540 -0.86 16.69 44.00
C ALA A 540 -1.37 15.23 44.00
N MET A 541 -2.12 14.83 42.97
CA MET A 541 -2.37 13.41 42.71
C MET A 541 -1.10 12.79 42.10
N ALA A 542 -0.13 12.48 42.97
CA ALA A 542 0.99 11.64 42.62
C ALA A 542 0.46 10.28 42.14
N TYR A 543 1.04 9.75 41.06
CA TYR A 543 0.81 8.35 40.69
C TYR A 543 1.36 7.47 41.81
N ASP A 544 0.53 6.64 42.44
CA ASP A 544 0.93 5.87 43.63
C ASP A 544 2.06 4.88 43.28
N GLY A 545 3.28 5.23 43.68
CA GLY A 545 4.50 4.44 43.49
C GLY A 545 4.59 3.21 44.39
N GLN A 546 3.47 2.51 44.59
CA GLN A 546 3.34 1.30 45.41
C GLN A 546 3.16 0.01 44.59
N PHE A 547 3.39 0.06 43.26
CA PHE A 547 3.19 -1.10 42.37
C PHE A 547 4.22 -1.23 41.22
N CYS A 548 5.22 -0.33 41.12
CA CYS A 548 6.19 -0.31 40.01
C CYS A 548 7.54 0.28 40.45
N SER A 549 8.65 -0.43 40.20
CA SER A 549 10.01 0.08 40.43
C SER A 549 10.51 1.04 39.36
N GLN A 550 10.03 0.90 38.11
CA GLN A 550 10.38 1.79 37.00
C GLN A 550 9.16 2.17 36.15
N TYR A 551 9.14 3.41 35.65
CA TYR A 551 8.12 3.87 34.70
C TYR A 551 8.57 5.07 33.86
N LEU A 552 7.84 5.30 32.76
CA LEU A 552 7.78 6.54 32.00
C LEU A 552 6.31 6.79 31.66
N VAL A 553 5.73 7.89 32.15
CA VAL A 553 4.33 8.24 31.94
C VAL A 553 4.23 9.62 31.29
N LEU A 554 3.53 9.69 30.16
CA LEU A 554 3.15 10.91 29.48
C LEU A 554 1.72 11.30 29.88
N LYS A 555 1.58 12.55 30.33
CA LYS A 555 0.30 13.19 30.64
C LYS A 555 0.04 14.29 29.60
N PRO A 556 -0.36 13.95 28.36
CA PRO A 556 -0.53 14.93 27.28
C PRO A 556 -1.52 16.04 27.62
N GLU A 557 -2.47 15.78 28.53
CA GLU A 557 -3.43 16.76 29.03
C GLU A 557 -2.80 17.86 29.89
N GLU A 558 -1.67 17.59 30.55
CA GLU A 558 -0.91 18.51 31.42
C GLU A 558 0.20 19.27 30.66
N ALA A 559 0.53 18.86 29.42
CA ALA A 559 1.66 19.37 28.65
C ALA A 559 1.50 20.84 28.19
N SER A 560 2.22 21.78 28.81
CA SER A 560 2.25 23.18 28.36
C SER A 560 3.19 23.38 27.15
N LEU A 561 2.99 24.48 26.41
CA LEU A 561 3.90 24.88 25.32
C LEU A 561 5.34 25.14 25.81
N LEU A 562 5.50 25.61 27.05
CA LEU A 562 6.81 25.79 27.65
C LEU A 562 7.48 24.44 27.93
N ASP A 563 6.72 23.42 28.32
CA ASP A 563 7.24 22.09 28.58
C ASP A 563 7.64 21.34 27.31
N LEU A 564 6.89 21.52 26.22
CA LEU A 564 7.29 21.00 24.90
C LEU A 564 8.62 21.61 24.42
N VAL A 565 8.83 22.91 24.63
CA VAL A 565 10.10 23.58 24.32
C VAL A 565 11.21 23.17 25.30
N ARG A 566 10.89 22.92 26.58
CA ARG A 566 11.84 22.38 27.57
C ARG A 566 12.32 20.98 27.20
N VAL A 567 11.44 20.08 26.76
CA VAL A 567 11.86 18.75 26.28
C VAL A 567 12.89 18.87 25.16
N LEU A 568 12.68 19.74 24.16
CA LEU A 568 13.67 19.89 23.08
C LEU A 568 14.98 20.58 23.51
N ARG A 569 14.99 21.39 24.58
CA ARG A 569 16.14 22.23 24.96
C ARG A 569 16.89 21.83 26.24
N SER A 570 16.26 21.07 27.14
CA SER A 570 16.82 20.66 28.43
C SER A 570 17.26 19.19 28.42
N GLU A 571 18.45 18.92 28.96
CA GLU A 571 18.88 17.56 29.32
C GLU A 571 18.34 17.13 30.70
N GLU A 572 17.89 18.08 31.53
CA GLU A 572 17.13 17.79 32.75
C GLU A 572 15.66 17.60 32.40
N VAL A 573 15.30 16.37 32.00
CA VAL A 573 13.93 16.02 31.57
C VAL A 573 13.00 15.80 32.77
N GLY A 574 13.52 15.39 33.94
CA GLY A 574 12.75 15.12 35.17
C GLY A 574 12.13 16.35 35.88
N ARG A 575 11.94 17.46 35.18
CA ARG A 575 11.23 18.68 35.63
C ARG A 575 10.12 19.12 34.65
N VAL A 576 9.82 18.28 33.66
CA VAL A 576 8.81 18.52 32.62
C VAL A 576 7.45 18.09 33.15
N GLY A 577 6.50 19.02 33.30
CA GLY A 577 5.25 18.77 34.02
C GLY A 577 4.37 17.63 33.49
N PHE A 578 4.53 17.25 32.22
CA PHE A 578 3.77 16.16 31.59
C PHE A 578 4.51 14.82 31.53
N LEU A 579 5.74 14.72 32.03
CA LEU A 579 6.62 13.57 31.82
C LEU A 579 7.20 13.11 33.15
N GLU A 580 6.55 12.11 33.73
CA GLU A 580 6.97 11.47 34.97
C GLU A 580 7.82 10.24 34.61
N CYS A 581 9.08 10.20 35.04
CA CYS A 581 9.98 9.09 34.70
C CYS A 581 11.02 8.83 35.80
N THR A 582 11.26 7.55 36.10
CA THR A 582 12.21 7.12 37.15
C THR A 582 13.68 7.20 36.71
N GLU A 583 13.98 7.19 35.41
CA GLU A 583 15.35 7.18 34.86
C GLU A 583 15.61 8.34 33.87
N PRO A 584 15.55 9.62 34.30
CA PRO A 584 15.68 10.77 33.40
C PRO A 584 17.04 10.90 32.68
N LYS A 585 18.05 10.08 33.04
CA LYS A 585 19.34 10.00 32.33
C LYS A 585 19.20 9.42 30.92
N ASN A 586 18.24 8.51 30.71
CA ASN A 586 18.03 7.82 29.42
C ASN A 586 17.39 8.72 28.36
N LEU A 587 16.96 9.93 28.76
CA LEU A 587 16.29 10.91 27.91
C LEU A 587 17.17 12.14 27.62
N ARG A 588 18.49 12.09 27.88
CA ARG A 588 19.39 13.24 27.63
C ARG A 588 19.61 13.52 26.15
N ASP A 589 19.63 12.50 25.30
CA ASP A 589 19.83 12.67 23.86
C ASP A 589 18.69 13.43 23.19
N LEU A 590 18.98 14.09 22.07
CA LEU A 590 17.98 14.89 21.34
C LEU A 590 16.92 14.02 20.63
N GLY A 591 17.29 12.82 20.16
CA GLY A 591 16.38 11.90 19.46
C GLY A 591 15.19 11.43 20.31
N PRO A 592 15.42 10.89 21.54
CA PRO A 592 14.35 10.51 22.46
C PRO A 592 13.43 11.69 22.81
N ARG A 593 14.02 12.86 23.07
CA ARG A 593 13.29 14.11 23.37
C ARG A 593 12.46 14.59 22.17
N TRP A 594 12.97 14.41 20.95
CA TRP A 594 12.25 14.70 19.71
C TRP A 594 11.07 13.75 19.47
N LEU A 595 11.19 12.46 19.75
CA LEU A 595 10.08 11.50 19.65
C LEU A 595 8.98 11.77 20.69
N ILE A 596 9.36 12.07 21.94
CA ILE A 596 8.42 12.50 22.99
C ILE A 596 7.70 13.79 22.58
N PHE A 597 8.44 14.78 22.05
CA PHE A 597 7.85 16.02 21.54
C PHE A 597 6.85 15.75 20.40
N ILE A 598 7.19 14.91 19.40
CA ILE A 598 6.26 14.53 18.33
C ILE A 598 5.01 13.85 18.90
N SER A 599 5.16 12.83 19.75
CA SER A 599 4.02 12.10 20.30
C SER A 599 3.10 13.03 21.08
N VAL A 600 3.62 13.86 21.99
CA VAL A 600 2.79 14.75 22.81
C VAL A 600 2.19 15.91 21.99
N VAL A 601 2.85 16.39 20.92
CA VAL A 601 2.24 17.33 19.96
C VAL A 601 1.08 16.67 19.21
N VAL A 602 1.25 15.45 18.70
CA VAL A 602 0.20 14.71 17.98
C VAL A 602 -0.98 14.38 18.91
N GLN A 603 -0.72 13.92 20.13
CA GLN A 603 -1.73 13.68 21.16
C GLN A 603 -2.45 14.98 21.55
N ARG A 604 -1.74 16.10 21.77
CA ARG A 604 -2.36 17.42 22.02
C ARG A 604 -3.29 17.83 20.87
N LEU A 605 -2.87 17.66 19.61
CA LEU A 605 -3.70 17.96 18.44
C LEU A 605 -4.95 17.08 18.37
N LEU A 606 -4.81 15.77 18.59
CA LEU A 606 -5.94 14.82 18.63
C LEU A 606 -6.91 15.16 19.77
N LEU A 607 -6.43 15.43 20.99
CA LEU A 607 -7.24 15.81 22.15
C LEU A 607 -7.97 17.14 21.93
N CYS A 608 -7.32 18.15 21.33
CA CYS A 608 -7.99 19.39 20.92
C CYS A 608 -9.08 19.13 19.86
N MET A 609 -8.88 18.15 18.98
CA MET A 609 -9.86 17.72 17.99
C MET A 609 -10.89 16.69 18.52
N LYS A 610 -10.82 16.24 19.78
CA LYS A 610 -11.64 15.14 20.33
C LYS A 610 -13.14 15.29 20.07
N ARG A 611 -13.73 16.44 20.44
CA ARG A 611 -15.16 16.71 20.20
C ARG A 611 -15.50 16.94 18.71
N PRO A 612 -14.75 17.77 17.95
CA PRO A 612 -14.94 17.90 16.50
C PRO A 612 -14.83 16.58 15.71
N LEU A 613 -13.85 15.74 16.03
CA LEU A 613 -13.59 14.47 15.36
C LEU A 613 -14.71 13.48 15.65
N ALA A 614 -15.11 13.31 16.91
CA ALA A 614 -16.23 12.46 17.30
C ALA A 614 -17.57 12.95 16.69
N PHE A 615 -17.79 14.27 16.61
CA PHE A 615 -18.96 14.83 15.93
C PHE A 615 -18.91 14.60 14.41
N MET A 616 -17.74 14.73 13.77
CA MET A 616 -17.57 14.39 12.36
C MET A 616 -17.84 12.90 12.10
N GLY A 617 -17.34 12.01 12.98
CA GLY A 617 -17.65 10.58 12.96
C GLY A 617 -19.16 10.33 13.06
N PHE A 618 -19.81 10.87 14.09
CA PHE A 618 -21.27 10.75 14.28
C PHE A 618 -22.08 11.29 13.09
N MET A 619 -21.74 12.45 12.55
CA MET A 619 -22.42 13.04 11.39
C MET A 619 -22.22 12.17 10.13
N MET A 620 -21.04 11.62 9.96
CA MET A 620 -20.69 10.77 8.83
C MET A 620 -21.34 9.38 8.93
N GLU A 621 -21.32 8.72 10.10
CA GLU A 621 -22.10 7.50 10.35
C GLU A 621 -23.60 7.75 10.13
N THR A 622 -24.14 8.84 10.68
CA THR A 622 -25.56 9.19 10.51
C THR A 622 -25.89 9.45 9.04
N TRP A 623 -25.02 10.10 8.28
CA TRP A 623 -25.20 10.31 6.85
C TRP A 623 -25.11 9.02 6.04
N LEU A 624 -24.12 8.16 6.33
CA LEU A 624 -23.94 6.88 5.65
C LEU A 624 -25.10 5.90 5.93
N ASN A 625 -25.61 5.89 7.16
CA ASN A 625 -26.76 5.09 7.54
C ASN A 625 -28.11 5.71 7.10
N LEU A 626 -28.21 7.03 6.98
CA LEU A 626 -29.37 7.69 6.38
C LEU A 626 -29.45 7.40 4.87
N LEU A 627 -28.28 7.35 4.21
CA LEU A 627 -28.17 6.88 2.83
C LEU A 627 -28.51 5.38 2.71
N SER A 628 -28.01 4.49 3.58
CA SER A 628 -28.35 3.06 3.47
C SER A 628 -29.83 2.78 3.76
N SER A 629 -30.38 3.37 4.83
CA SER A 629 -31.77 3.18 5.26
C SER A 629 -32.81 3.73 4.26
N ASN A 630 -32.38 4.50 3.26
CA ASN A 630 -33.23 5.05 2.22
C ASN A 630 -32.69 4.74 0.80
N ASP A 631 -32.07 3.57 0.58
CA ASP A 631 -31.62 3.08 -0.74
C ASP A 631 -30.73 4.06 -1.56
N GLY A 632 -29.96 4.90 -0.88
CA GLY A 632 -29.05 5.89 -1.45
C GLY A 632 -29.67 7.26 -1.71
N LEU A 633 -28.82 8.23 -2.07
CA LEU A 633 -29.15 9.67 -2.12
C LEU A 633 -30.41 10.01 -2.93
N PHE A 634 -30.63 9.33 -4.05
CA PHE A 634 -31.80 9.56 -4.91
C PHE A 634 -33.12 9.15 -4.23
N ARG A 635 -33.14 7.97 -3.58
CA ARG A 635 -34.32 7.49 -2.85
C ARG A 635 -34.50 8.25 -1.54
N LEU A 636 -33.44 8.65 -0.85
CA LEU A 636 -33.50 9.58 0.28
C LEU A 636 -34.20 10.91 -0.08
N LEU A 637 -33.86 11.51 -1.23
CA LEU A 637 -34.53 12.72 -1.72
C LEU A 637 -36.00 12.47 -2.09
N LEU A 638 -36.31 11.33 -2.71
CA LEU A 638 -37.69 10.93 -3.01
C LEU A 638 -38.52 10.71 -1.73
N HIS A 639 -37.94 10.04 -0.73
CA HIS A 639 -38.56 9.81 0.58
C HIS A 639 -38.75 11.12 1.34
N ALA A 640 -37.83 12.08 1.22
CA ALA A 640 -37.99 13.43 1.79
C ALA A 640 -39.19 14.17 1.18
N LEU A 641 -39.33 14.15 -0.15
CA LEU A 641 -40.49 14.72 -0.85
C LEU A 641 -41.82 14.01 -0.52
N GLN A 642 -41.77 12.73 -0.13
CA GLN A 642 -42.96 11.93 0.25
C GLN A 642 -43.25 11.91 1.76
N GLY A 643 -42.42 12.53 2.60
CA GLY A 643 -42.55 12.44 4.07
C GLY A 643 -42.24 11.04 4.65
N ARG A 644 -41.52 10.20 3.91
CA ARG A 644 -41.26 8.77 4.19
C ARG A 644 -39.79 8.47 4.54
N VAL A 645 -39.03 9.46 5.01
CA VAL A 645 -37.60 9.27 5.35
C VAL A 645 -37.46 8.30 6.51
N VAL A 646 -36.88 7.13 6.25
CA VAL A 646 -36.47 6.17 7.27
C VAL A 646 -35.28 6.76 8.00
N LYS A 647 -35.43 7.08 9.30
CA LYS A 647 -34.31 7.55 10.11
C LYS A 647 -33.50 6.33 10.60
N PRO A 648 -32.17 6.32 10.46
CA PRO A 648 -31.35 5.24 10.98
C PRO A 648 -31.34 5.28 12.52
N ASP A 649 -31.54 4.13 13.16
CA ASP A 649 -31.44 3.95 14.62
C ASP A 649 -30.12 3.27 14.97
N LYS A 650 -29.26 3.93 15.77
CA LYS A 650 -27.93 3.42 16.12
C LYS A 650 -27.94 2.11 16.90
N ASN A 651 -29.08 1.72 17.48
CA ASN A 651 -29.24 0.46 18.21
C ASN A 651 -29.84 -0.68 17.36
N SER A 652 -30.14 -0.46 16.07
CA SER A 652 -30.73 -1.50 15.23
C SER A 652 -29.69 -2.47 14.66
N ALA A 653 -30.13 -3.70 14.38
CA ALA A 653 -29.36 -4.67 13.58
C ALA A 653 -29.19 -4.28 12.09
N THR A 654 -29.52 -3.03 11.72
CA THR A 654 -29.37 -2.46 10.37
C THR A 654 -28.50 -1.20 10.33
N TYR A 655 -28.01 -0.74 11.48
CA TYR A 655 -27.07 0.39 11.57
C TYR A 655 -25.64 -0.12 11.65
N GLU A 656 -24.84 0.31 10.68
CA GLU A 656 -23.43 -0.05 10.54
C GLU A 656 -22.55 1.09 11.08
N SER A 657 -21.48 0.78 11.81
CA SER A 657 -20.50 1.76 12.28
C SER A 657 -19.74 2.42 11.12
N VAL A 658 -18.79 3.31 11.43
CA VAL A 658 -17.75 3.69 10.46
C VAL A 658 -17.10 2.44 9.84
N VAL A 659 -16.70 1.46 10.65
CA VAL A 659 -15.99 0.24 10.20
C VAL A 659 -16.89 -0.67 9.36
N GLY A 660 -18.16 -0.84 9.72
CA GLY A 660 -19.15 -1.52 8.89
C GLY A 660 -19.37 -0.79 7.56
N ASN A 661 -19.50 0.54 7.56
CA ASN A 661 -19.61 1.31 6.32
C ASN A 661 -18.34 1.33 5.46
N LEU A 662 -17.17 1.07 6.05
CA LEU A 662 -15.95 0.79 5.31
C LEU A 662 -16.07 -0.61 4.65
N ASP A 663 -16.37 -1.66 5.41
CA ASP A 663 -16.58 -3.03 4.92
C ASP A 663 -17.87 -3.67 5.49
N ARG A 664 -18.85 -3.95 4.64
CA ARG A 664 -20.18 -4.42 5.03
C ARG A 664 -20.34 -5.94 5.24
N ARG A 665 -19.28 -6.74 5.02
CA ARG A 665 -19.40 -8.21 5.09
C ARG A 665 -19.67 -8.74 6.48
N VAL A 666 -20.54 -9.75 6.56
CA VAL A 666 -20.95 -10.37 7.81
C VAL A 666 -20.76 -11.89 7.82
N GLU A 667 -21.17 -12.62 6.77
CA GLU A 667 -21.04 -14.08 6.61
C GLU A 667 -19.62 -14.63 6.89
N LEU A 668 -19.48 -15.84 7.46
CA LEU A 668 -18.19 -16.56 7.47
C LEU A 668 -17.82 -17.06 6.07
N ASP A 669 -16.52 -17.30 5.87
CA ASP A 669 -16.02 -17.90 4.63
C ASP A 669 -16.43 -19.38 4.54
N ARG A 670 -17.02 -19.78 3.42
CA ARG A 670 -17.53 -21.14 3.18
C ARG A 670 -16.50 -22.05 2.50
N SER A 671 -15.39 -21.47 2.04
CA SER A 671 -14.25 -22.21 1.45
C SER A 671 -13.24 -22.63 2.51
N ILE A 672 -13.01 -21.80 3.53
CA ILE A 672 -12.24 -22.19 4.73
C ILE A 672 -13.15 -23.03 5.63
N LYS A 673 -12.94 -24.34 5.60
CA LYS A 673 -13.67 -25.29 6.43
C LYS A 673 -12.94 -25.48 7.75
N LYS A 674 -13.68 -25.89 8.76
CA LYS A 674 -13.11 -26.31 10.04
C LYS A 674 -12.17 -27.49 9.82
N GLY A 675 -10.94 -27.39 10.32
CA GLY A 675 -9.84 -28.30 10.02
C GLY A 675 -8.84 -27.76 9.00
N ASP A 676 -9.19 -26.73 8.21
CA ASP A 676 -8.18 -25.92 7.53
C ASP A 676 -7.38 -25.13 8.58
N SER A 677 -6.06 -25.06 8.41
CA SER A 677 -5.11 -24.33 9.27
C SER A 677 -5.41 -22.83 9.49
N ARG A 678 -6.30 -22.27 8.66
CA ARG A 678 -6.71 -20.85 8.67
C ARG A 678 -8.11 -20.63 9.27
N TYR A 679 -8.83 -21.68 9.68
CA TYR A 679 -10.19 -21.57 10.19
C TYR A 679 -10.28 -20.69 11.44
N ASP A 680 -9.47 -21.00 12.46
CA ASP A 680 -9.39 -20.25 13.71
C ASP A 680 -9.13 -18.76 13.44
N ALA A 681 -8.19 -18.45 12.55
CA ALA A 681 -7.85 -17.09 12.16
C ALA A 681 -9.01 -16.37 11.44
N SER A 682 -9.65 -17.05 10.48
CA SER A 682 -10.81 -16.54 9.72
C SER A 682 -11.95 -16.16 10.66
N LEU A 683 -12.27 -17.07 11.57
CA LEU A 683 -13.29 -16.90 12.60
C LEU A 683 -12.91 -15.80 13.60
N SER A 684 -11.66 -15.80 14.09
CA SER A 684 -11.12 -14.80 15.01
C SER A 684 -11.20 -13.39 14.47
N MET A 685 -10.84 -13.18 13.19
CA MET A 685 -10.87 -11.83 12.64
C MET A 685 -12.28 -11.39 12.25
N MET A 686 -13.15 -12.31 11.83
CA MET A 686 -14.56 -11.97 11.64
C MET A 686 -15.23 -11.56 12.95
N ALA A 687 -14.95 -12.27 14.05
CA ALA A 687 -15.36 -11.89 15.39
C ALA A 687 -14.84 -10.48 15.76
N THR A 688 -13.57 -10.22 15.47
CA THR A 688 -12.88 -8.97 15.76
C THR A 688 -13.37 -7.78 14.95
N LYS A 689 -13.76 -7.98 13.68
CA LYS A 689 -14.43 -6.92 12.92
C LYS A 689 -15.84 -6.69 13.44
N LEU A 690 -16.58 -7.76 13.71
CA LEU A 690 -17.94 -7.68 14.21
C LEU A 690 -18.01 -6.98 15.57
N SER A 691 -16.95 -7.05 16.38
CA SER A 691 -16.84 -6.30 17.64
C SER A 691 -16.73 -4.78 17.50
N TYR A 692 -16.69 -4.21 16.28
CA TYR A 692 -16.85 -2.76 16.05
C TYR A 692 -18.32 -2.32 15.90
N GLU A 693 -19.24 -3.28 15.71
CA GLU A 693 -20.66 -3.00 15.47
C GLU A 693 -21.47 -2.97 16.78
N ASN A 694 -22.76 -2.63 16.69
CA ASN A 694 -23.67 -2.64 17.84
C ASN A 694 -24.13 -4.07 18.20
N GLU A 695 -24.56 -4.28 19.44
CA GLU A 695 -24.94 -5.62 19.96
C GLU A 695 -26.03 -6.31 19.12
N ALA A 696 -27.07 -5.59 18.69
CA ALA A 696 -28.16 -6.16 17.91
C ALA A 696 -27.68 -6.65 16.53
N PHE A 697 -26.77 -5.89 15.89
CA PHE A 697 -26.09 -6.30 14.67
C PHE A 697 -25.23 -7.54 14.92
N VAL A 698 -24.35 -7.50 15.93
CA VAL A 698 -23.47 -8.64 16.31
C VAL A 698 -24.26 -9.93 16.54
N GLN A 699 -25.33 -9.85 17.34
CA GLN A 699 -26.16 -10.99 17.72
C GLN A 699 -26.87 -11.60 16.51
N ALA A 700 -27.42 -10.77 15.61
CA ALA A 700 -28.04 -11.22 14.38
C ALA A 700 -27.02 -11.96 13.48
N ILE A 701 -25.82 -11.42 13.31
CA ILE A 701 -24.80 -12.05 12.46
C ILE A 701 -24.36 -13.41 13.01
N ILE A 702 -24.04 -13.52 14.30
CA ILE A 702 -23.54 -14.78 14.87
C ILE A 702 -24.64 -15.87 14.84
N ARG A 703 -25.89 -15.52 15.15
CA ARG A 703 -27.00 -16.49 15.21
C ARG A 703 -27.58 -16.80 13.84
N ASP A 704 -27.93 -15.78 13.06
CA ASP A 704 -28.72 -15.94 11.85
C ASP A 704 -27.87 -16.17 10.61
N HIS A 705 -26.60 -15.73 10.60
CA HIS A 705 -25.68 -15.92 9.48
C HIS A 705 -24.65 -17.03 9.76
N TRP A 706 -23.95 -17.00 10.90
CA TRP A 706 -22.91 -18.00 11.19
C TRP A 706 -23.46 -19.31 11.76
N LYS A 707 -24.72 -19.31 12.23
CA LYS A 707 -25.36 -20.41 12.96
C LYS A 707 -24.56 -20.86 14.19
N MET A 708 -23.89 -19.90 14.83
CA MET A 708 -23.11 -20.09 16.05
C MET A 708 -23.88 -19.62 17.29
N GLU A 709 -23.56 -20.16 18.45
CA GLU A 709 -24.16 -19.76 19.71
C GLU A 709 -23.49 -18.47 20.20
N PHE A 710 -24.17 -17.35 20.02
CA PHE A 710 -23.80 -16.06 20.62
C PHE A 710 -23.92 -16.14 22.15
N LEU A 711 -22.78 -16.06 22.83
CA LEU A 711 -22.62 -16.19 24.29
C LEU A 711 -22.66 -14.83 25.00
N GLY A 712 -22.27 -13.74 24.32
CA GLY A 712 -22.46 -12.37 24.81
C GLY A 712 -21.67 -11.30 24.07
N PHE A 713 -22.12 -10.06 24.24
CA PHE A 713 -21.45 -8.82 23.86
C PHE A 713 -21.17 -8.06 25.15
N TYR A 714 -20.00 -7.45 25.26
CA TYR A 714 -19.49 -6.90 26.51
C TYR A 714 -18.85 -5.53 26.29
N ASN A 715 -19.38 -4.52 26.98
CA ASN A 715 -18.73 -3.22 27.15
C ASN A 715 -18.06 -3.20 28.53
N PHE A 716 -16.75 -2.96 28.56
CA PHE A 716 -15.94 -2.94 29.78
C PHE A 716 -15.55 -1.53 30.18
N TRP A 717 -15.55 -1.33 31.49
CA TRP A 717 -15.17 -0.07 32.10
C TRP A 717 -13.66 0.09 32.19
N ASN A 718 -13.17 1.27 31.84
CA ASN A 718 -11.78 1.68 32.01
C ASN A 718 -11.73 2.82 33.04
N ASP A 719 -11.23 2.52 34.25
CA ASP A 719 -11.18 3.51 35.33
C ASP A 719 -10.33 4.74 35.00
N TYR A 720 -9.33 4.64 34.12
CA TYR A 720 -8.44 5.77 33.83
C TYR A 720 -9.04 6.74 32.81
N ARG A 721 -9.96 6.27 31.96
CA ARG A 721 -10.76 7.12 31.06
C ARG A 721 -12.16 7.44 31.61
N GLU A 722 -12.54 6.83 32.73
CA GLU A 722 -13.85 6.90 33.40
C GLU A 722 -15.03 6.71 32.44
N THR A 723 -14.90 5.73 31.54
CA THR A 723 -15.87 5.40 30.51
C THR A 723 -15.77 3.93 30.09
N PHE A 724 -16.76 3.47 29.32
CA PHE A 724 -16.68 2.21 28.58
C PHE A 724 -15.84 2.41 27.32
N SER A 725 -14.53 2.16 27.40
CA SER A 725 -13.59 2.32 26.26
C SER A 725 -13.27 1.02 25.53
N THR A 726 -13.58 -0.12 26.15
CA THR A 726 -13.12 -1.43 25.69
C THR A 726 -14.34 -2.31 25.47
N GLN A 727 -14.42 -2.97 24.32
CA GLN A 727 -15.58 -3.77 23.92
C GLN A 727 -15.07 -5.14 23.45
N ALA A 728 -15.80 -6.22 23.76
CA ALA A 728 -15.51 -7.54 23.19
C ALA A 728 -16.79 -8.37 22.99
N ILE A 729 -16.68 -9.41 22.16
CA ILE A 729 -17.77 -10.35 21.88
C ILE A 729 -17.31 -11.80 22.09
N MET A 730 -18.24 -12.68 22.44
CA MET A 730 -17.99 -14.10 22.69
C MET A 730 -19.06 -14.99 22.05
N PHE A 731 -18.64 -16.10 21.43
CA PHE A 731 -19.52 -17.12 20.87
C PHE A 731 -18.80 -18.47 20.73
N GLN A 732 -19.56 -19.52 20.44
CA GLN A 732 -19.05 -20.88 20.16
C GLN A 732 -19.82 -21.51 18.99
N ASP A 733 -19.19 -22.43 18.26
CA ASP A 733 -19.83 -23.15 17.15
C ASP A 733 -20.80 -24.24 17.67
N THR A 734 -21.95 -24.41 17.00
CA THR A 734 -23.11 -25.23 17.45
C THR A 734 -23.02 -26.70 17.07
N SER A 735 -22.06 -27.09 16.23
CA SER A 735 -21.90 -28.47 15.78
C SER A 735 -21.48 -29.41 16.94
N PRO A 736 -21.97 -30.67 17.05
CA PRO A 736 -21.71 -31.51 18.24
C PRO A 736 -20.25 -31.92 18.57
N ASP A 737 -19.28 -31.67 17.68
CA ASP A 737 -17.83 -31.77 17.96
C ASP A 737 -17.15 -30.41 18.11
N SER A 738 -17.93 -29.33 18.22
CA SER A 738 -17.37 -28.00 18.29
C SER A 738 -16.84 -27.67 19.67
N ASP A 739 -15.65 -28.19 19.90
CA ASP A 739 -14.83 -27.92 21.06
C ASP A 739 -14.05 -26.60 20.88
N LEU A 740 -14.70 -25.52 20.39
CA LEU A 740 -14.07 -24.22 20.11
C LEU A 740 -14.94 -23.00 20.47
N ILE A 741 -14.41 -22.13 21.32
CA ILE A 741 -14.98 -20.84 21.78
C ILE A 741 -14.10 -19.68 21.25
N VAL A 742 -14.70 -18.53 20.92
CA VAL A 742 -13.98 -17.36 20.38
C VAL A 742 -14.25 -16.13 21.24
N VAL A 743 -13.20 -15.35 21.54
CA VAL A 743 -13.28 -14.14 22.38
C VAL A 743 -12.57 -12.98 21.68
N ALA A 744 -13.32 -11.97 21.23
CA ALA A 744 -12.83 -10.96 20.30
C ALA A 744 -12.97 -9.51 20.77
N PHE A 745 -11.83 -8.84 20.99
CA PHE A 745 -11.72 -7.45 21.42
C PHE A 745 -11.77 -6.45 20.27
N ARG A 746 -12.54 -5.37 20.46
CA ARG A 746 -12.56 -4.18 19.63
C ARG A 746 -11.30 -3.35 19.87
N GLY A 747 -10.92 -2.54 18.88
CA GLY A 747 -9.93 -1.49 19.03
C GLY A 747 -10.43 -0.13 18.55
N THR A 748 -9.51 0.65 18.00
CA THR A 748 -9.63 2.09 17.73
C THR A 748 -10.74 2.43 16.74
N GLU A 749 -11.73 3.22 17.19
CA GLU A 749 -12.69 3.85 16.29
C GLU A 749 -12.01 5.00 15.51
N PRO A 750 -12.09 5.06 14.16
CA PRO A 750 -11.31 6.03 13.38
C PRO A 750 -11.57 7.52 13.71
N PHE A 751 -12.65 7.83 14.41
CA PHE A 751 -13.06 9.19 14.80
C PHE A 751 -13.04 9.44 16.32
N VAL A 752 -12.54 8.49 17.12
CA VAL A 752 -12.38 8.64 18.57
C VAL A 752 -10.93 9.00 18.89
N ALA A 753 -10.69 10.28 19.22
CA ALA A 753 -9.34 10.78 19.48
C ALA A 753 -8.64 10.09 20.66
N ASP A 754 -9.39 9.61 21.67
CA ASP A 754 -8.83 8.95 22.85
C ASP A 754 -8.15 7.62 22.51
N ASP A 755 -8.68 6.91 21.53
CA ASP A 755 -8.14 5.64 21.05
C ASP A 755 -6.83 5.90 20.29
N TRP A 756 -6.85 6.80 19.30
CA TRP A 756 -5.63 7.26 18.61
C TRP A 756 -4.56 7.82 19.55
N CYS A 757 -4.95 8.54 20.62
CA CYS A 757 -3.98 8.99 21.63
C CYS A 757 -3.37 7.82 22.40
N THR A 758 -4.14 6.76 22.68
CA THR A 758 -3.65 5.56 23.36
C THR A 758 -2.72 4.73 22.46
N ASP A 759 -2.95 4.72 21.14
CA ASP A 759 -2.07 4.05 20.16
C ASP A 759 -0.77 4.82 19.88
N ILE A 760 -0.71 6.12 20.18
CA ILE A 760 0.43 7.03 19.93
C ILE A 760 1.19 7.38 21.24
N ASP A 761 0.61 7.05 22.39
CA ASP A 761 1.23 7.16 23.71
C ASP A 761 2.55 6.37 23.77
N LEU A 762 3.55 6.91 24.47
CA LEU A 762 4.85 6.25 24.66
C LEU A 762 5.02 5.79 26.13
N SER A 763 3.94 5.79 26.92
CA SER A 763 3.98 5.48 28.34
C SER A 763 4.13 3.99 28.62
N TRP A 764 5.11 3.63 29.46
CA TRP A 764 5.35 2.28 29.95
C TRP A 764 5.51 2.25 31.46
N TYR A 765 5.20 1.11 32.06
CA TYR A 765 5.49 0.81 33.45
C TYR A 765 6.07 -0.61 33.58
N GLU A 766 6.99 -0.80 34.51
CA GLU A 766 7.48 -2.12 34.90
C GLU A 766 6.42 -2.81 35.78
N VAL A 767 5.96 -4.00 35.39
CA VAL A 767 4.98 -4.74 36.19
C VAL A 767 5.72 -5.43 37.36
N GLU A 768 5.37 -5.06 38.58
CA GLU A 768 5.88 -5.71 39.78
C GLU A 768 5.53 -7.22 39.79
N GLY A 769 6.49 -8.04 40.22
CA GLY A 769 6.44 -9.50 40.09
C GLY A 769 6.85 -10.04 38.71
N TRP A 770 6.83 -9.22 37.64
CA TRP A 770 7.31 -9.62 36.31
C TRP A 770 8.76 -9.16 36.08
N GLY A 771 9.09 -7.91 36.45
CA GLY A 771 10.40 -7.30 36.16
C GLY A 771 10.57 -6.85 34.69
N TYR A 772 9.45 -6.67 33.99
CA TYR A 772 9.33 -6.39 32.56
C TYR A 772 8.43 -5.18 32.32
N LYS A 773 8.71 -4.38 31.30
CA LYS A 773 7.97 -3.15 31.00
C LYS A 773 6.85 -3.39 30.00
N VAL A 774 5.69 -2.80 30.24
CA VAL A 774 4.49 -2.93 29.39
C VAL A 774 3.83 -1.59 29.11
N HIS A 775 3.07 -1.52 28.02
CA HIS A 775 2.36 -0.33 27.59
C HIS A 775 1.26 0.05 28.57
N ASP A 776 1.37 1.24 29.15
CA ASP A 776 0.48 1.71 30.20
C ASP A 776 -0.96 1.89 29.66
N GLY A 777 -1.12 2.57 28.52
CA GLY A 777 -2.40 2.73 27.82
C GLY A 777 -3.19 1.43 27.58
N PHE A 778 -2.55 0.36 27.10
CA PHE A 778 -3.25 -0.91 26.80
C PHE A 778 -3.59 -1.69 28.07
N MET A 779 -2.73 -1.69 29.09
CA MET A 779 -3.03 -2.33 30.37
C MET A 779 -4.16 -1.61 31.13
N LYS A 780 -4.24 -0.28 31.04
CA LYS A 780 -5.39 0.51 31.51
C LYS A 780 -6.68 0.06 30.82
N ALA A 781 -6.66 -0.12 29.49
CA ALA A 781 -7.81 -0.55 28.69
C ALA A 781 -8.21 -2.03 28.91
N LEU A 782 -7.28 -2.91 29.32
CA LEU A 782 -7.57 -4.32 29.67
C LEU A 782 -8.23 -4.47 31.05
N GLY A 783 -8.13 -3.45 31.92
CA GLY A 783 -8.75 -3.44 33.24
C GLY A 783 -7.78 -3.53 34.42
N ARG A 784 -6.51 -3.10 34.27
CA ARG A 784 -5.60 -2.89 35.41
C ARG A 784 -6.29 -2.02 36.46
N GLN A 785 -6.37 -2.46 37.71
CA GLN A 785 -7.07 -1.71 38.76
C GLN A 785 -6.23 -0.50 39.22
N LYS A 786 -6.85 0.69 39.36
CA LYS A 786 -6.17 1.94 39.79
C LYS A 786 -5.35 1.79 41.08
N THR A 787 -5.78 0.93 42.01
CA THR A 787 -5.25 0.82 43.38
C THR A 787 -4.66 -0.55 43.74
N LYS A 788 -4.72 -1.52 42.83
CA LYS A 788 -4.27 -2.91 43.08
C LYS A 788 -3.50 -3.53 41.90
N GLY A 789 -3.28 -2.80 40.82
CA GLY A 789 -2.62 -3.31 39.62
C GLY A 789 -3.35 -4.51 39.03
N TRP A 790 -2.75 -5.69 39.13
CA TRP A 790 -3.28 -6.97 38.65
C TRP A 790 -3.44 -7.98 39.81
N PRO A 791 -4.52 -7.90 40.61
CA PRO A 791 -4.85 -8.95 41.58
C PRO A 791 -5.35 -10.22 40.87
N LYS A 792 -4.92 -11.42 41.32
CA LYS A 792 -5.35 -12.71 40.74
C LYS A 792 -6.86 -12.93 40.81
N GLU A 793 -7.54 -12.43 41.84
CA GLU A 793 -9.01 -12.47 41.93
C GLU A 793 -9.61 -11.12 42.29
N ILE A 794 -10.76 -10.82 41.66
CA ILE A 794 -11.66 -9.74 42.08
C ILE A 794 -13.05 -10.32 42.36
N GLN A 795 -13.73 -9.78 43.35
CA GLN A 795 -15.13 -10.13 43.61
C GLN A 795 -15.99 -9.56 42.45
N GLN A 796 -16.66 -10.42 41.69
CA GLN A 796 -17.61 -10.01 40.65
C GLN A 796 -19.04 -10.19 41.15
N GLY A 797 -19.52 -9.21 41.90
CA GLY A 797 -20.95 -9.08 42.23
C GLY A 797 -21.76 -8.53 41.06
N PRO A 798 -23.07 -8.82 40.96
CA PRO A 798 -23.93 -8.38 39.86
C PRO A 798 -24.15 -6.86 39.76
N ALA A 799 -23.60 -6.06 40.69
CA ALA A 799 -23.63 -4.60 40.69
C ALA A 799 -22.26 -3.96 40.37
N GLN A 800 -21.23 -4.76 40.05
CA GLN A 800 -19.87 -4.27 39.86
C GLN A 800 -19.54 -3.99 38.38
N ARG A 801 -18.72 -2.96 38.15
CA ARG A 801 -18.24 -2.58 36.80
C ARG A 801 -17.50 -3.77 36.15
N PRO A 802 -17.87 -4.19 34.92
CA PRO A 802 -17.19 -5.27 34.23
C PRO A 802 -15.83 -4.78 33.69
N TYR A 803 -14.77 -5.51 34.01
CA TYR A 803 -13.41 -5.24 33.53
C TYR A 803 -12.99 -6.32 32.54
N ALA A 804 -12.30 -5.93 31.46
CA ALA A 804 -12.14 -6.77 30.28
C ALA A 804 -11.46 -8.12 30.57
N TYR A 805 -10.32 -8.11 31.29
CA TYR A 805 -9.67 -9.35 31.74
C TYR A 805 -10.59 -10.24 32.60
N TYR A 806 -11.05 -9.70 33.73
CA TYR A 806 -11.72 -10.48 34.76
C TYR A 806 -13.06 -11.05 34.31
N THR A 807 -13.88 -10.26 33.60
CA THR A 807 -15.22 -10.69 33.20
C THR A 807 -15.18 -11.75 32.10
N LEU A 808 -14.22 -11.68 31.16
CA LEU A 808 -14.06 -12.72 30.15
C LEU A 808 -13.41 -13.99 30.71
N ARG A 809 -12.46 -13.89 31.65
CA ARG A 809 -11.87 -15.08 32.30
C ARG A 809 -12.92 -15.90 33.05
N GLU A 810 -13.78 -15.28 33.85
CA GLU A 810 -14.82 -16.04 34.56
C GLU A 810 -15.85 -16.66 33.61
N LYS A 811 -16.11 -16.03 32.45
CA LYS A 811 -16.95 -16.63 31.42
C LYS A 811 -16.29 -17.85 30.78
N LEU A 812 -15.01 -17.78 30.45
CA LEU A 812 -14.25 -18.94 29.96
C LEU A 812 -14.22 -20.08 30.99
N ARG A 813 -13.89 -19.80 32.26
CA ARG A 813 -13.95 -20.77 33.37
C ARG A 813 -15.34 -21.46 33.46
N GLN A 814 -16.42 -20.70 33.31
CA GLN A 814 -17.80 -21.20 33.38
C GLN A 814 -18.22 -22.09 32.19
N ILE A 815 -17.55 -21.98 31.03
CA ILE A 815 -17.88 -22.72 29.81
C ILE A 815 -16.95 -23.92 29.64
N LEU A 816 -15.63 -23.73 29.77
CA LEU A 816 -14.61 -24.78 29.62
C LEU A 816 -14.81 -25.95 30.61
N LYS A 817 -15.36 -25.67 31.81
CA LYS A 817 -15.71 -26.67 32.83
C LYS A 817 -17.00 -27.47 32.53
N LYS A 818 -17.79 -27.07 31.53
CA LYS A 818 -19.01 -27.79 31.12
C LYS A 818 -18.78 -28.74 29.95
N ASN A 819 -17.70 -28.54 29.22
CA ASN A 819 -17.23 -29.43 28.16
C ASN A 819 -15.71 -29.54 28.27
N ASP A 820 -15.23 -30.63 28.88
CA ASP A 820 -13.81 -30.86 29.14
C ASP A 820 -12.95 -31.09 27.88
N ARG A 821 -13.56 -31.14 26.69
CA ARG A 821 -12.85 -31.11 25.40
C ARG A 821 -12.69 -29.70 24.83
N ALA A 822 -13.59 -28.77 25.18
CA ALA A 822 -13.64 -27.43 24.58
C ALA A 822 -12.34 -26.64 24.77
N LYS A 823 -11.84 -26.02 23.72
CA LYS A 823 -10.75 -25.05 23.74
C LYS A 823 -11.29 -23.66 23.37
N PHE A 824 -10.45 -22.64 23.48
CA PHE A 824 -10.81 -21.29 23.06
C PHE A 824 -9.67 -20.52 22.40
N ILE A 825 -10.03 -19.50 21.63
CA ILE A 825 -9.10 -18.58 20.97
C ILE A 825 -9.38 -17.13 21.37
N LEU A 826 -8.30 -16.41 21.72
CA LEU A 826 -8.32 -14.97 22.02
C LEU A 826 -8.02 -14.19 20.75
N THR A 827 -8.65 -13.03 20.55
CA THR A 827 -8.46 -12.27 19.31
C THR A 827 -8.83 -10.80 19.45
N GLY A 828 -8.32 -9.92 18.59
CA GLY A 828 -8.73 -8.51 18.54
C GLY A 828 -7.94 -7.67 17.55
N HIS A 829 -8.43 -6.47 17.19
CA HIS A 829 -7.81 -5.58 16.20
C HIS A 829 -7.33 -4.27 16.81
N SER A 830 -6.21 -3.71 16.34
CA SER A 830 -5.62 -2.46 16.84
C SER A 830 -5.22 -2.59 18.31
N LEU A 831 -5.54 -1.59 19.13
CA LEU A 831 -5.73 -1.68 20.57
C LEU A 831 -6.31 -3.04 21.02
N GLY A 832 -7.37 -3.55 20.38
CA GLY A 832 -7.96 -4.86 20.66
C GLY A 832 -6.99 -6.04 20.45
N GLY A 833 -6.06 -5.95 19.51
CA GLY A 833 -5.00 -6.94 19.31
C GLY A 833 -4.01 -6.92 20.47
N ALA A 834 -3.59 -5.73 20.92
CA ALA A 834 -2.79 -5.58 22.12
C ALA A 834 -3.51 -6.16 23.36
N LEU A 835 -4.80 -5.86 23.53
CA LEU A 835 -5.64 -6.39 24.61
C LEU A 835 -5.71 -7.93 24.60
N ALA A 836 -5.84 -8.56 23.43
CA ALA A 836 -5.95 -10.01 23.31
C ALA A 836 -4.69 -10.77 23.73
N ILE A 837 -3.48 -10.29 23.42
CA ILE A 837 -2.25 -10.92 23.93
C ILE A 837 -1.95 -10.53 25.38
N LEU A 838 -2.23 -9.29 25.78
CA LEU A 838 -2.10 -8.88 27.18
C LEU A 838 -3.05 -9.67 28.09
N PHE A 839 -4.22 -10.09 27.59
CA PHE A 839 -5.12 -11.02 28.28
C PHE A 839 -4.43 -12.37 28.52
N GLY A 840 -3.83 -12.97 27.49
CA GLY A 840 -3.05 -14.21 27.63
C GLY A 840 -1.86 -14.07 28.57
N ALA A 841 -1.18 -12.91 28.54
CA ALA A 841 -0.09 -12.59 29.45
C ALA A 841 -0.55 -12.50 30.92
N VAL A 842 -1.70 -11.88 31.18
CA VAL A 842 -2.26 -11.79 32.54
C VAL A 842 -2.86 -13.14 32.99
N LEU A 843 -3.32 -14.02 32.09
CA LEU A 843 -3.61 -15.43 32.42
C LEU A 843 -2.35 -16.17 32.88
N ALA A 844 -1.23 -16.02 32.14
CA ALA A 844 0.04 -16.67 32.45
C ALA A 844 0.64 -16.16 33.77
N PHE A 845 0.63 -14.85 34.02
CA PHE A 845 1.03 -14.25 35.29
C PHE A 845 0.13 -14.67 36.46
N HIS A 846 -1.17 -14.85 36.23
CA HIS A 846 -2.08 -15.39 37.23
C HIS A 846 -2.03 -16.93 37.31
N GLU A 847 -1.09 -17.62 36.66
CA GLU A 847 -0.91 -19.09 36.70
C GLU A 847 -2.21 -19.86 36.39
N GLU A 848 -3.01 -19.36 35.44
CA GLU A 848 -4.29 -19.96 35.07
C GLU A 848 -4.10 -21.20 34.17
N ALA A 849 -3.27 -22.16 34.60
CA ALA A 849 -2.83 -23.31 33.80
C ALA A 849 -4.00 -24.08 33.16
N GLN A 850 -5.06 -24.38 33.92
CA GLN A 850 -6.28 -25.04 33.42
C GLN A 850 -7.02 -24.27 32.31
N ILE A 851 -6.75 -22.96 32.17
CA ILE A 851 -7.25 -22.12 31.08
C ILE A 851 -6.20 -22.09 29.95
N LEU A 852 -4.91 -21.97 30.27
CA LEU A 852 -3.82 -21.90 29.28
C LEU A 852 -3.65 -23.20 28.49
N GLU A 853 -3.74 -24.36 29.14
CA GLU A 853 -3.83 -25.70 28.52
C GLU A 853 -5.01 -25.83 27.52
N ARG A 854 -5.99 -24.93 27.59
CA ARG A 854 -7.20 -24.89 26.78
C ARG A 854 -7.24 -23.67 25.85
N LEU A 855 -6.21 -22.81 25.89
CA LEU A 855 -6.01 -21.67 24.99
C LEU A 855 -5.37 -22.18 23.70
N GLU A 856 -6.20 -22.52 22.73
CA GLU A 856 -5.78 -23.04 21.42
C GLU A 856 -4.89 -22.04 20.66
N GLY A 857 -5.10 -20.74 20.87
CA GLY A 857 -4.25 -19.71 20.30
C GLY A 857 -4.72 -18.28 20.56
N VAL A 858 -3.84 -17.33 20.24
CA VAL A 858 -4.10 -15.90 20.35
C VAL A 858 -3.88 -15.27 18.97
N TYR A 859 -4.93 -14.72 18.38
CA TYR A 859 -4.97 -14.25 16.99
C TYR A 859 -5.16 -12.73 17.01
N THR A 860 -4.06 -11.97 17.01
CA THR A 860 -4.09 -10.51 17.21
C THR A 860 -3.86 -9.78 15.90
N PHE A 861 -4.59 -8.71 15.64
CA PHE A 861 -4.68 -8.07 14.32
C PHE A 861 -4.28 -6.59 14.43
N GLY A 862 -3.26 -6.12 13.71
CA GLY A 862 -2.83 -4.72 13.79
C GLY A 862 -2.39 -4.27 15.18
N GLN A 863 -1.89 -5.21 15.98
CA GLN A 863 -1.43 -4.98 17.35
C GLN A 863 -0.26 -3.97 17.40
N PRO A 864 -0.35 -2.88 18.20
CA PRO A 864 0.76 -2.01 18.62
C PRO A 864 1.72 -2.70 19.62
N ARG A 865 2.95 -2.17 19.83
CA ARG A 865 3.93 -2.80 20.75
C ARG A 865 3.43 -2.74 22.19
N VAL A 866 3.32 -3.91 22.83
CA VAL A 866 2.68 -4.03 24.14
C VAL A 866 3.64 -4.02 25.33
N GLY A 867 4.95 -4.16 25.10
CA GLY A 867 5.96 -4.16 26.16
C GLY A 867 7.40 -4.20 25.64
N ASP A 868 8.34 -4.51 26.52
CA ASP A 868 9.77 -4.60 26.21
C ASP A 868 10.21 -6.01 25.77
N GLU A 869 11.53 -6.16 25.54
CA GLU A 869 12.16 -7.42 25.14
C GLU A 869 11.89 -8.56 26.12
N ARG A 870 11.97 -8.28 27.43
CA ARG A 870 11.86 -9.29 28.48
C ARG A 870 10.42 -9.75 28.67
N PHE A 871 9.46 -8.83 28.57
CA PHE A 871 8.04 -9.18 28.46
C PHE A 871 7.83 -10.14 27.28
N GLY A 872 8.54 -9.89 26.18
CA GLY A 872 8.54 -10.76 25.01
C GLY A 872 9.17 -12.13 25.22
N GLU A 873 10.27 -12.23 25.96
CA GLU A 873 10.93 -13.49 26.34
C GLU A 873 10.03 -14.34 27.24
N PHE A 874 9.46 -13.74 28.30
CA PHE A 874 8.47 -14.38 29.17
C PHE A 874 7.26 -14.89 28.39
N MET A 875 6.73 -14.08 27.46
CA MET A 875 5.61 -14.53 26.65
C MET A 875 5.99 -15.67 25.70
N LYS A 876 7.19 -15.67 25.09
CA LYS A 876 7.65 -16.82 24.30
C LYS A 876 7.70 -18.09 25.15
N GLU A 877 8.33 -18.03 26.34
CA GLU A 877 8.40 -19.14 27.29
C GLU A 877 7.01 -19.70 27.62
N LYS A 878 6.07 -18.84 28.06
CA LYS A 878 4.72 -19.28 28.45
C LYS A 878 3.89 -19.78 27.27
N LEU A 879 4.10 -19.25 26.06
CA LEU A 879 3.40 -19.73 24.88
C LEU A 879 3.91 -21.09 24.41
N GLU A 880 5.22 -21.35 24.54
CA GLU A 880 5.83 -22.66 24.24
C GLU A 880 5.53 -23.71 25.33
N GLU A 881 5.44 -23.31 26.61
CA GLU A 881 5.07 -24.18 27.74
C GLU A 881 3.69 -24.83 27.60
N TYR A 882 2.70 -24.06 27.10
CA TYR A 882 1.30 -24.50 26.98
C TYR A 882 0.88 -24.87 25.54
N ASP A 883 1.82 -24.99 24.58
CA ASP A 883 1.55 -25.22 23.13
C ASP A 883 0.57 -24.19 22.52
N VAL A 884 0.60 -22.95 23.01
CA VAL A 884 -0.35 -21.91 22.64
C VAL A 884 0.04 -21.26 21.32
N ARG A 885 -0.84 -21.37 20.32
CA ARG A 885 -0.64 -20.78 18.99
C ARG A 885 -0.83 -19.25 19.02
N TYR A 886 0.15 -18.49 19.52
CA TYR A 886 0.17 -17.04 19.34
C TYR A 886 0.53 -16.68 17.90
N PHE A 887 -0.30 -15.83 17.31
CA PHE A 887 -0.14 -15.28 15.97
C PHE A 887 -0.50 -13.80 16.00
N ARG A 888 0.51 -12.96 15.72
CA ARG A 888 0.40 -11.51 15.63
C ARG A 888 0.31 -11.07 14.19
N TYR A 889 -0.91 -11.10 13.70
CA TYR A 889 -1.28 -10.61 12.39
C TYR A 889 -1.06 -9.10 12.31
N VAL A 890 -0.16 -8.65 11.45
CA VAL A 890 -0.13 -7.24 11.05
C VAL A 890 -0.33 -7.16 9.57
N TYR A 891 -1.28 -6.33 9.16
CA TYR A 891 -1.53 -6.07 7.77
C TYR A 891 -0.76 -4.84 7.32
N CYS A 892 0.23 -5.06 6.45
CA CYS A 892 0.87 -3.99 5.71
C CYS A 892 1.45 -2.85 6.58
N ASN A 893 1.72 -1.66 6.03
CA ASN A 893 2.03 -0.44 6.82
C ASN A 893 0.77 0.24 7.37
N ASP A 894 -0.06 -0.55 8.04
CA ASP A 894 -0.82 -0.08 9.18
C ASP A 894 0.05 0.82 10.08
N ILE A 895 -0.39 2.03 10.41
CA ILE A 895 0.40 2.94 11.24
C ILE A 895 0.57 2.43 12.69
N VAL A 896 -0.36 1.63 13.22
CA VAL A 896 -0.46 1.33 14.66
C VAL A 896 0.56 0.31 15.18
N PRO A 897 0.87 -0.82 14.50
CA PRO A 897 1.96 -1.74 14.89
C PRO A 897 3.35 -1.10 14.94
N ARG A 898 3.48 0.11 14.39
CA ARG A 898 4.71 0.93 14.24
C ARG A 898 4.85 1.95 15.36
N LEU A 899 4.01 1.77 16.39
CA LEU A 899 3.86 2.54 17.60
C LEU A 899 3.73 1.57 18.79
N PRO A 900 4.23 1.95 19.98
CA PRO A 900 5.29 2.94 20.20
C PRO A 900 6.57 2.69 19.39
N TYR A 901 7.49 3.65 19.43
CA TYR A 901 8.76 3.59 18.72
C TYR A 901 9.72 2.60 19.40
N ASP A 902 10.26 1.66 18.63
CA ASP A 902 11.40 0.84 19.05
C ASP A 902 12.69 1.67 18.82
N ASP A 903 13.09 2.36 19.88
CA ASP A 903 14.36 3.07 20.01
C ASP A 903 14.98 2.75 21.39
N LYS A 904 16.30 2.87 21.52
CA LYS A 904 17.08 2.45 22.69
C LYS A 904 16.64 3.10 24.01
N SER A 905 15.99 4.25 23.95
CA SER A 905 15.46 5.01 25.08
C SER A 905 13.97 4.75 25.38
N LEU A 906 13.24 4.16 24.43
CA LEU A 906 11.78 3.98 24.50
C LEU A 906 11.38 2.51 24.72
N LEU A 907 12.32 1.57 24.52
CA LEU A 907 12.33 0.18 25.04
C LEU A 907 11.26 -0.80 24.50
N PHE A 908 10.21 -0.33 23.84
CA PHE A 908 9.15 -1.17 23.28
C PHE A 908 9.63 -2.10 22.16
N LYS A 909 9.16 -3.35 22.17
CA LYS A 909 9.34 -4.38 21.13
C LYS A 909 8.07 -5.22 20.97
N HIS A 910 7.99 -6.05 19.92
CA HIS A 910 7.07 -7.18 19.91
C HIS A 910 7.83 -8.50 20.17
N PHE A 911 7.06 -9.59 20.16
CA PHE A 911 7.50 -10.95 20.38
C PHE A 911 6.53 -11.92 19.69
N GLY A 912 6.88 -13.21 19.77
CA GLY A 912 6.10 -14.29 19.19
C GLY A 912 6.05 -14.26 17.66
N PRO A 913 5.25 -15.14 17.05
CA PRO A 913 5.04 -15.18 15.60
C PRO A 913 4.31 -13.92 15.12
N CYS A 914 5.03 -12.95 14.56
CA CYS A 914 4.38 -11.96 13.73
C CYS A 914 3.96 -12.63 12.43
N LEU A 915 2.70 -13.02 12.32
CA LEU A 915 2.11 -13.39 11.03
C LEU A 915 1.86 -12.11 10.26
N TYR A 916 2.92 -11.45 9.84
CA TYR A 916 2.79 -10.29 9.01
C TYR A 916 2.12 -10.67 7.69
N TYR A 917 0.95 -10.09 7.44
CA TYR A 917 0.30 -10.16 6.16
C TYR A 917 0.72 -8.98 5.33
N ASP A 918 1.40 -9.34 4.26
CA ASP A 918 1.30 -8.65 3.01
C ASP A 918 -0.15 -8.23 2.80
N SER A 919 -0.40 -6.94 2.80
CA SER A 919 -0.73 -6.28 1.56
C SER A 919 -1.63 -7.00 0.51
N CYS A 920 -1.10 -7.83 -0.41
CA CYS A 920 -1.86 -8.70 -1.33
C CYS A 920 -2.47 -9.96 -0.67
N TYR A 921 -2.32 -10.07 0.65
CA TYR A 921 -2.66 -11.17 1.58
C TYR A 921 -1.67 -12.32 1.65
N LYS A 922 -0.46 -12.21 1.07
CA LYS A 922 0.60 -13.23 1.23
C LYS A 922 1.14 -13.26 2.67
N GLY A 923 0.68 -14.21 3.49
CA GLY A 923 1.14 -14.33 4.87
C GLY A 923 2.64 -14.62 4.96
N LYS A 924 3.32 -13.99 5.92
CA LYS A 924 4.68 -14.34 6.36
C LYS A 924 4.75 -14.45 7.87
N LYS A 925 5.45 -15.48 8.38
CA LYS A 925 5.91 -15.51 9.78
C LYS A 925 7.25 -14.77 9.88
N LEU A 926 7.25 -13.66 10.61
CA LEU A 926 8.37 -12.78 10.93
C LEU A 926 8.44 -12.65 12.46
N GLU A 927 9.48 -12.01 12.98
CA GLU A 927 9.50 -11.58 14.40
C GLU A 927 8.76 -10.22 14.56
N GLU A 928 8.79 -9.38 13.53
CA GLU A 928 8.54 -7.92 13.56
C GLU A 928 8.11 -7.54 12.09
N GLU A 929 6.86 -7.08 11.83
CA GLU A 929 6.07 -6.70 10.58
C GLU A 929 6.74 -5.65 9.65
N PRO A 930 6.29 -4.70 8.76
CA PRO A 930 7.24 -3.77 8.03
C PRO A 930 7.20 -2.25 8.35
N ASN A 931 8.31 -1.57 8.78
CA ASN A 931 8.53 -0.14 9.18
C ASN A 931 8.47 0.16 10.70
N LYS A 932 9.58 -0.02 11.41
CA LYS A 932 9.59 -0.03 12.90
C LYS A 932 9.35 1.31 13.58
N ASN A 933 9.71 2.41 12.91
CA ASN A 933 9.64 3.78 13.43
C ASN A 933 9.02 4.65 12.33
N TYR A 934 7.68 4.74 12.32
CA TYR A 934 6.88 5.19 11.17
C TYR A 934 7.31 6.54 10.55
N PHE A 935 7.62 7.55 11.36
CA PHE A 935 8.04 8.89 10.93
C PHE A 935 9.49 8.96 10.45
N SER A 936 10.18 7.83 10.32
CA SER A 936 11.53 7.80 9.76
C SER A 936 11.60 8.65 8.50
N LEU A 937 12.57 9.58 8.50
CA LEU A 937 12.78 10.57 7.44
C LEU A 937 13.29 9.94 6.14
N LEU A 938 13.30 8.62 6.05
CA LEU A 938 13.52 7.92 4.80
C LEU A 938 12.23 7.26 4.25
N TRP A 939 11.15 7.07 5.03
CA TRP A 939 9.96 6.34 4.55
C TRP A 939 8.99 7.26 3.78
N LEU A 940 9.41 8.46 3.33
CA LEU A 940 8.46 9.51 2.93
C LEU A 940 7.74 9.25 1.60
N ILE A 941 8.43 9.30 0.46
CA ILE A 941 7.89 8.89 -0.85
C ILE A 941 7.21 7.50 -0.81
N PRO A 942 7.73 6.54 -0.03
CA PRO A 942 7.12 5.25 0.29
C PRO A 942 5.83 5.26 1.06
N LYS A 943 5.60 6.32 1.80
CA LYS A 943 4.34 6.50 2.46
C LYS A 943 3.39 7.15 1.47
N ASN A 944 3.90 7.90 0.47
CA ASN A 944 3.14 8.82 -0.40
C ASN A 944 2.74 8.33 -1.80
N LEU A 945 3.53 7.54 -2.53
CA LEU A 945 3.24 7.05 -3.90
C LEU A 945 1.99 6.14 -3.99
N ASN A 946 1.17 6.05 -2.95
CA ASN A 946 1.20 4.83 -2.14
C ASN A 946 -0.06 4.01 -2.06
N ALA A 947 -0.97 4.36 -1.19
CA ALA A 947 -1.89 5.40 -1.57
C ALA A 947 -2.12 5.71 -3.09
N VAL A 948 -1.45 5.16 -4.13
CA VAL A 948 -1.81 5.18 -5.56
C VAL A 948 -1.77 3.78 -6.27
N TRP A 949 -0.84 2.81 -6.03
CA TRP A 949 -1.22 1.37 -6.22
C TRP A 949 -2.27 1.10 -5.17
N GLU A 950 -2.08 1.39 -3.89
CA GLU A 950 -3.14 1.29 -2.87
C GLU A 950 -3.87 2.56 -2.55
N LEU A 951 -4.25 3.21 -3.63
CA LEU A 951 -5.65 3.57 -3.71
C LEU A 951 -6.48 2.45 -4.39
N THR A 952 -5.92 1.41 -5.03
CA THR A 952 -6.39 0.99 -6.37
C THR A 952 -6.66 -0.54 -6.70
N ARG A 953 -7.19 -1.36 -5.76
CA ARG A 953 -7.61 -2.81 -5.85
C ARG A 953 -9.12 -3.02 -5.91
N GLY A 954 -9.99 -2.09 -5.56
CA GLY A 954 -11.44 -2.36 -5.54
C GLY A 954 -12.09 -2.71 -6.89
N PHE A 955 -11.50 -2.36 -8.05
CA PHE A 955 -12.00 -2.76 -9.38
C PHE A 955 -11.41 -4.11 -9.75
N ILE A 956 -10.64 -4.69 -8.82
CA ILE A 956 -9.72 -5.77 -9.06
C ILE A 956 -10.11 -6.89 -8.09
N ILE A 957 -10.05 -6.69 -6.76
CA ILE A 957 -10.34 -7.72 -5.77
C ILE A 957 -11.74 -8.32 -5.75
N PRO A 958 -12.84 -7.60 -6.04
CA PRO A 958 -14.15 -8.24 -6.12
C PRO A 958 -14.25 -9.17 -7.33
N TYR A 959 -13.30 -9.05 -8.27
CA TYR A 959 -13.17 -9.80 -9.50
C TYR A 959 -12.04 -10.85 -9.41
N VAL A 960 -10.99 -10.60 -8.61
CA VAL A 960 -9.83 -11.50 -8.39
C VAL A 960 -10.03 -12.46 -7.22
N LYS A 961 -10.84 -12.11 -6.21
CA LYS A 961 -11.03 -12.90 -4.98
C LYS A 961 -12.48 -13.25 -4.67
N GLY A 962 -13.45 -12.74 -5.45
CA GLY A 962 -14.88 -13.05 -5.31
C GLY A 962 -15.74 -11.82 -4.98
N ALA A 963 -17.00 -11.83 -5.42
CA ALA A 963 -17.87 -10.65 -5.37
C ALA A 963 -18.19 -10.15 -3.95
N GLU A 964 -18.10 -11.01 -2.94
CA GLU A 964 -18.18 -10.63 -1.52
C GLU A 964 -17.12 -9.62 -1.10
N TYR A 965 -15.94 -9.64 -1.72
CA TYR A 965 -14.81 -8.74 -1.43
C TYR A 965 -15.00 -7.31 -1.98
N LYS A 966 -16.21 -6.98 -2.46
CA LYS A 966 -16.66 -5.66 -2.91
C LYS A 966 -16.77 -4.68 -1.74
N GLU A 967 -16.24 -3.47 -1.93
CA GLU A 967 -16.12 -2.48 -0.85
C GLU A 967 -17.31 -1.53 -0.70
N GLY A 968 -17.29 -0.70 0.35
CA GLY A 968 -18.22 0.42 0.52
C GLY A 968 -17.78 1.67 -0.25
N TRP A 969 -18.73 2.52 -0.66
CA TRP A 969 -18.36 3.75 -1.37
C TRP A 969 -17.56 4.74 -0.51
N PHE A 970 -17.66 4.60 0.80
CA PHE A 970 -17.04 5.49 1.75
C PHE A 970 -15.57 5.13 2.03
N LEU A 971 -15.23 3.83 2.04
CA LEU A 971 -13.85 3.36 2.05
C LEU A 971 -13.09 4.00 0.87
N ARG A 972 -13.75 4.17 -0.29
CA ARG A 972 -13.27 4.94 -1.48
C ARG A 972 -12.56 6.23 -1.11
N LEU A 973 -13.26 7.07 -0.38
CA LEU A 973 -12.81 8.40 0.01
C LEU A 973 -11.86 8.35 1.21
N TYR A 974 -12.12 7.47 2.19
CA TYR A 974 -11.26 7.32 3.37
C TYR A 974 -9.81 7.06 2.98
N ARG A 975 -9.58 6.32 1.89
CA ARG A 975 -8.22 5.94 1.53
C ARG A 975 -7.58 6.91 0.54
N PHE A 976 -8.34 7.72 -0.21
CA PHE A 976 -7.79 8.91 -0.90
C PHE A 976 -7.05 9.86 0.07
N ILE A 977 -7.56 10.01 1.31
CA ILE A 977 -6.89 10.76 2.38
C ILE A 977 -5.50 10.19 2.69
N GLY A 978 -5.28 8.90 2.47
CA GLY A 978 -4.01 8.24 2.73
C GLY A 978 -2.87 8.59 1.77
N ILE A 979 -3.08 9.34 0.68
CA ILE A 979 -1.96 9.99 -0.05
C ILE A 979 -1.32 11.06 0.85
N ALA A 980 -2.14 11.76 1.65
CA ALA A 980 -1.69 12.81 2.57
C ALA A 980 -1.36 12.27 3.98
N ILE A 981 -2.09 11.25 4.46
CA ILE A 981 -1.75 10.51 5.69
C ILE A 981 -1.57 9.01 5.40
N PRO A 982 -0.42 8.64 4.84
CA PRO A 982 -0.01 7.27 4.57
C PRO A 982 -0.27 6.25 5.68
N GLY A 983 -1.03 5.20 5.39
CA GLY A 983 -1.16 4.03 6.29
C GLY A 983 -2.13 4.15 7.46
N LEU A 984 -2.67 5.34 7.70
CA LEU A 984 -3.94 5.50 8.42
C LEU A 984 -5.04 4.58 7.81
N PRO A 985 -5.17 4.43 6.48
CA PRO A 985 -6.18 3.56 5.88
C PRO A 985 -5.75 2.11 5.61
N ALA A 986 -4.52 1.74 5.98
CA ALA A 986 -4.12 0.34 6.10
C ALA A 986 -4.70 -0.30 7.37
N HIS A 987 -4.87 0.51 8.41
CA HIS A 987 -5.43 0.17 9.73
C HIS A 987 -6.96 -0.10 9.74
N SER A 988 -7.59 -0.37 8.59
CA SER A 988 -9.03 -0.65 8.56
C SER A 988 -9.32 -2.13 8.82
N PRO A 989 -10.18 -2.51 9.80
CA PRO A 989 -10.48 -3.92 10.12
C PRO A 989 -10.96 -4.79 8.95
N GLY A 990 -11.55 -4.19 7.92
CA GLY A 990 -11.90 -4.89 6.68
C GLY A 990 -10.70 -5.53 5.99
N GLU A 991 -9.50 -4.95 6.12
CA GLU A 991 -8.25 -5.55 5.64
C GLU A 991 -7.88 -6.81 6.38
N TYR A 992 -7.96 -6.77 7.71
CA TYR A 992 -7.67 -7.92 8.53
C TYR A 992 -8.65 -9.07 8.25
N VAL A 993 -9.93 -8.80 8.00
CA VAL A 993 -10.88 -9.82 7.49
C VAL A 993 -10.46 -10.41 6.13
N ASN A 994 -9.75 -9.65 5.30
CA ASN A 994 -9.23 -10.17 4.04
C ASN A 994 -8.02 -11.06 4.24
N ILE A 995 -7.13 -10.74 5.17
CA ILE A 995 -5.90 -11.51 5.36
C ILE A 995 -6.19 -12.93 5.84
N THR A 996 -7.21 -13.12 6.68
CA THR A 996 -7.50 -14.43 7.27
C THR A 996 -8.31 -15.35 6.36
N ARG A 997 -9.09 -14.78 5.43
CA ARG A 997 -9.80 -15.54 4.39
C ARG A 997 -8.94 -15.82 3.16
N LEU A 998 -8.29 -14.78 2.66
CA LEU A 998 -7.61 -14.83 1.37
C LEU A 998 -6.13 -15.11 1.50
N GLY A 999 -5.60 -15.09 2.71
CA GLY A 999 -4.18 -15.19 2.91
C GLY A 999 -3.66 -16.57 2.62
N THR A 1000 -2.56 -16.61 1.86
CA THR A 1000 -1.74 -17.82 1.76
C THR A 1000 -1.21 -18.12 3.15
N ASP A 1001 -1.27 -19.37 3.57
CA ASP A 1001 -0.85 -19.73 4.92
C ASP A 1001 0.66 -19.50 5.07
N PRO A 1002 1.12 -18.65 6.00
CA PRO A 1002 2.55 -18.40 6.22
C PRO A 1002 3.33 -19.64 6.65
N SER A 1003 2.66 -20.74 6.97
CA SER A 1003 3.33 -22.01 7.26
C SER A 1003 3.97 -22.66 6.02
N SER A 1004 3.44 -22.55 4.78
CA SER A 1004 3.32 -23.75 3.89
C SER A 1004 3.98 -23.85 2.49
N LEU A 1005 5.09 -23.15 2.18
CA LEU A 1005 5.69 -23.10 0.83
C LEU A 1005 7.06 -23.84 0.58
N HIS A 1006 7.34 -25.07 1.04
CA HIS A 1006 8.73 -25.64 1.09
C HIS A 1006 9.04 -26.89 0.24
N LEU A 1007 9.49 -26.72 -1.02
CA LEU A 1007 10.05 -27.83 -1.81
C LEU A 1007 11.43 -27.53 -2.48
N GLU A 1008 11.50 -26.69 -3.51
CA GLU A 1008 12.58 -26.84 -4.53
C GLU A 1008 13.95 -26.15 -4.30
N LYS A 1009 14.24 -25.38 -3.23
CA LYS A 1009 15.58 -24.71 -3.07
C LYS A 1009 16.76 -25.66 -2.76
N LEU A 1010 16.62 -26.94 -3.10
CA LEU A 1010 17.63 -28.01 -3.00
C LEU A 1010 18.14 -28.54 -4.36
N THR A 1011 17.62 -28.07 -5.52
CA THR A 1011 17.77 -28.78 -6.81
C THR A 1011 18.68 -28.14 -7.87
N SER A 1012 19.34 -27.00 -7.63
CA SER A 1012 20.12 -26.31 -8.68
C SER A 1012 21.43 -25.63 -8.24
N ARG A 1013 22.41 -26.41 -7.76
CA ARG A 1013 23.84 -26.03 -7.79
C ARG A 1013 24.76 -27.21 -8.12
N GLY A 1014 25.14 -27.32 -9.39
CA GLY A 1014 26.18 -28.23 -9.88
C GLY A 1014 26.70 -27.78 -11.24
N GLY A 1015 28.01 -27.56 -11.35
CA GLY A 1015 28.67 -27.06 -12.57
C GLY A 1015 29.34 -25.70 -12.37
N LEU A 1016 30.68 -25.69 -12.33
CA LEU A 1016 31.50 -24.48 -12.32
C LEU A 1016 32.95 -24.83 -12.68
N LYS A 1017 33.47 -24.31 -13.81
CA LYS A 1017 34.88 -23.89 -14.03
C LYS A 1017 35.19 -23.59 -15.51
N HIS A 1018 35.39 -22.31 -15.80
CA HIS A 1018 36.35 -21.68 -16.72
C HIS A 1018 35.81 -20.27 -17.05
N ASP A 1019 36.45 -19.16 -16.70
CA ASP A 1019 37.67 -18.95 -15.89
C ASP A 1019 37.36 -18.17 -14.59
#